data_AF-A0A8X8Y464-F1
#
_entry.id   AF-A0A8X8Y464-F1
#
_cell.length_a   1.000
_cell.length_b   1.000
_cell.length_c   1.000
_cell.angle_alpha   90.00
_cell.angle_beta   90.00
_cell.angle_gamma   90.00
#
_symmetry.space_group_name_H-M   'P 1'
#
loop_
_entity.id
_entity.type
_entity.pdbx_description
1 polymer ?
#
loop_
_entity_poly.entity_id
_entity_poly.type
_entity_poly.pdbx_seq_one_letter_code
_entity_poly.pdbx_strand_id
1 'polypeptide(L)'
;MSMSRGKIVAAHVAAATAVGLAAAAVIHFRRRRSTLSKHDFNHLAPLLQQTESGRLGKIEKFSNYLARQIGFAVENECPQLIKLAYEYLKRSKGVDDKIYEYFAKHPNAEDLYVNFVKELERCILGYLAFHWSHASLLITQILSVDSEQKKLKEFVMAATRKLRFDKTTKDLKVTRVFSTIVEELKAIGTEPSDVMAPVALSQRSPVLLLMGGGMGAGKSTVLKDIMKESFWSGAAANAVVVEADAFKETDVIYRALSLRGHHQDMLQTAELVHQSSTDAASSLLVTALNEGRDVIMDGTLSWEPFVDQTIAMARNVHRRRYRMGVGYKVEEDGSITENYWAPDEETIKDRKPYRIELVGVVCDPYLAVVRGIRRAIQIGRAVRVQSQLKSHKRFANAFQNYTELVDNARLYCTNAPGGPPRLIAWKDGGSKLLVDRDDIKSLTTVKELNEEAESIYELYKHPSTMYEAGSVWNDIVLQPTSFQRGLKRKPMALIKKLRNAEVYNGKTFNPVEIKPEMIGHITSLSSLSRTNQSSTVGLSVDINKDILTSYVVGCSLKQLSKDKACKHGYMLAVTKLIRIGRGENKLCPEHILFPVVFRCRVFIPVAGEVLTGVVQHVRTHVRDDSSKIGIGVVVRYSVYAVRWIEDRYREFRVLATIDADGLGPVALNGLDGIAS
;
A
#
# COMPACT_ATOMS: atom_id res chain seq x y z
N MET A 1 -2.29 84.60 5.46
CA MET A 1 -2.84 83.28 5.84
C MET A 1 -3.14 82.37 4.62
N SER A 2 -2.35 82.40 3.53
CA SER A 2 -2.64 81.58 2.32
C SER A 2 -1.59 80.52 1.95
N MET A 3 -0.55 80.27 2.77
CA MET A 3 0.47 79.24 2.49
C MET A 3 0.32 77.92 3.29
N SER A 4 -0.71 77.78 4.13
CA SER A 4 -0.91 76.57 4.97
C SER A 4 -1.84 75.53 4.33
N ARG A 5 -2.90 75.94 3.62
CA ARG A 5 -3.89 75.02 3.04
C ARG A 5 -3.34 74.14 1.91
N GLY A 6 -2.47 74.67 1.04
CA GLY A 6 -1.90 73.91 -0.09
C GLY A 6 -0.99 72.75 0.33
N LYS A 7 -0.21 72.93 1.40
CA LYS A 7 0.68 71.88 1.93
C LYS A 7 -0.11 70.77 2.64
N ILE A 8 -1.19 71.12 3.34
CA ILE A 8 -2.07 70.15 4.00
C ILE A 8 -2.84 69.32 2.97
N VAL A 9 -3.36 69.95 1.91
CA VAL A 9 -4.06 69.23 0.83
C VAL A 9 -3.09 68.32 0.06
N ALA A 10 -1.88 68.79 -0.26
CA ALA A 10 -0.87 67.96 -0.90
C ALA A 10 -0.46 66.75 -0.04
N ALA A 11 -0.31 66.93 1.27
CA ALA A 11 -0.01 65.83 2.21
C ALA A 11 -1.16 64.82 2.32
N HIS A 12 -2.42 65.27 2.32
CA HIS A 12 -3.58 64.37 2.32
C HIS A 12 -3.72 63.60 1.00
N VAL A 13 -3.44 64.24 -0.15
CA VAL A 13 -3.45 63.57 -1.46
C VAL A 13 -2.31 62.57 -1.57
N ALA A 14 -1.10 62.90 -1.08
CA ALA A 14 0.04 61.98 -1.03
C ALA A 14 -0.22 60.79 -0.08
N ALA A 15 -0.83 61.03 1.08
CA ALA A 15 -1.21 59.96 2.01
C ALA A 15 -2.33 59.08 1.42
N ALA A 16 -3.33 59.65 0.77
CA ALA A 16 -4.41 58.91 0.13
C ALA A 16 -3.91 58.08 -1.07
N THR A 17 -2.93 58.58 -1.84
CA THR A 17 -2.28 57.81 -2.91
C THR A 17 -1.34 56.73 -2.37
N ALA A 18 -0.64 56.97 -1.25
CA ALA A 18 0.17 55.94 -0.59
C ALA A 18 -0.68 54.83 0.03
N VAL A 19 -1.81 55.16 0.67
CA VAL A 19 -2.79 54.20 1.18
C VAL A 19 -3.49 53.49 0.03
N GLY A 20 -3.83 54.19 -1.06
CA GLY A 20 -4.40 53.61 -2.27
C GLY A 20 -3.46 52.64 -2.97
N LEU A 21 -2.16 52.96 -3.05
CA LEU A 21 -1.12 52.09 -3.60
C LEU A 21 -0.78 50.93 -2.67
N ALA A 22 -0.78 51.12 -1.35
CA ALA A 22 -0.61 50.04 -0.38
C ALA A 22 -1.84 49.11 -0.37
N ALA A 23 -3.05 49.64 -0.45
CA ALA A 23 -4.27 48.87 -0.58
C ALA A 23 -4.34 48.15 -1.92
N ALA A 24 -3.95 48.79 -3.03
CA ALA A 24 -3.87 48.16 -4.34
C ALA A 24 -2.75 47.12 -4.40
N ALA A 25 -1.61 47.34 -3.73
CA ALA A 25 -0.55 46.35 -3.60
C ALA A 25 -0.99 45.18 -2.71
N VAL A 26 -1.69 45.42 -1.60
CA VAL A 26 -2.26 44.37 -0.74
C VAL A 26 -3.39 43.63 -1.44
N ILE A 27 -4.23 44.29 -2.22
CA ILE A 27 -5.30 43.69 -3.03
C ILE A 27 -4.68 42.96 -4.23
N HIS A 28 -3.63 43.47 -4.85
CA HIS A 28 -2.89 42.81 -5.94
C HIS A 28 -2.06 41.63 -5.41
N PHE A 29 -1.50 41.70 -4.20
CA PHE A 29 -0.80 40.61 -3.53
C PHE A 29 -1.79 39.58 -2.97
N ARG A 30 -2.96 39.99 -2.46
CA ARG A 30 -4.08 39.11 -2.11
C ARG A 30 -4.72 38.48 -3.36
N ARG A 31 -4.85 39.22 -4.47
CA ARG A 31 -5.29 38.68 -5.77
C ARG A 31 -4.25 37.74 -6.35
N ARG A 32 -2.95 38.07 -6.30
CA ARG A 32 -1.87 37.14 -6.71
C ARG A 32 -1.85 35.91 -5.82
N ARG A 33 -2.04 36.04 -4.50
CA ARG A 33 -2.09 34.91 -3.56
C ARG A 33 -3.39 34.10 -3.68
N SER A 34 -4.50 34.72 -4.10
CA SER A 34 -5.76 34.03 -4.43
C SER A 34 -5.78 33.45 -5.85
N THR A 35 -4.97 33.96 -6.79
CA THR A 35 -4.78 33.37 -8.13
C THR A 35 -3.67 32.32 -8.15
N LEU A 36 -2.70 32.38 -7.23
CA LEU A 36 -1.76 31.29 -6.89
C LEU A 36 -2.45 30.09 -6.19
N SER A 37 -3.75 30.18 -5.92
CA SER A 37 -4.46 29.28 -4.98
C SER A 37 -5.32 28.19 -5.64
N LYS A 38 -5.44 28.12 -6.97
CA LYS A 38 -6.22 27.04 -7.62
C LYS A 38 -5.59 26.46 -8.90
N HIS A 39 -4.88 27.26 -9.70
CA HIS A 39 -4.30 26.77 -10.96
C HIS A 39 -2.89 26.18 -10.83
N ASP A 40 -2.07 26.68 -9.90
CA ASP A 40 -0.66 26.28 -9.81
C ASP A 40 -0.45 24.88 -9.18
N PHE A 41 -1.36 24.39 -8.34
CA PHE A 41 -1.25 23.08 -7.66
C PHE A 41 -2.13 21.98 -8.26
N ASN A 42 -2.88 22.26 -9.33
CA ASN A 42 -3.64 21.23 -10.04
C ASN A 42 -2.74 20.12 -10.62
N HIS A 43 -1.45 20.41 -10.84
CA HIS A 43 -0.48 19.41 -11.25
C HIS A 43 -0.18 18.37 -10.16
N LEU A 44 -0.45 18.64 -8.88
CA LEU A 44 -0.20 17.69 -7.79
C LEU A 44 -1.31 16.66 -7.63
N ALA A 45 -2.51 16.95 -8.13
CA ALA A 45 -3.64 16.04 -8.05
C ALA A 45 -3.53 14.92 -9.11
N PRO A 46 -3.96 13.68 -8.79
CA PRO A 46 -4.22 12.66 -9.80
C PRO A 46 -5.31 13.14 -10.76
N LEU A 47 -5.09 12.92 -12.06
CA LEU A 47 -6.06 13.34 -13.09
C LEU A 47 -7.32 12.46 -13.03
N LEU A 48 -8.49 13.09 -13.23
CA LEU A 48 -9.78 12.41 -13.44
C LEU A 48 -10.15 12.49 -14.92
N GLN A 49 -10.17 11.35 -15.62
CA GLN A 49 -10.69 11.31 -16.99
C GLN A 49 -12.20 11.13 -16.97
N GLN A 50 -12.98 12.16 -17.27
CA GLN A 50 -14.42 11.98 -17.52
C GLN A 50 -14.63 11.15 -18.79
N THR A 51 -15.52 10.16 -18.75
CA THR A 51 -15.92 9.43 -19.96
C THR A 51 -17.00 10.22 -20.70
N GLU A 52 -17.02 10.15 -22.04
CA GLU A 52 -18.01 10.84 -22.90
C GLU A 52 -19.47 10.50 -22.56
N SER A 53 -19.70 9.37 -21.86
CA SER A 53 -21.02 8.89 -21.44
C SER A 53 -21.54 9.47 -20.11
N GLY A 54 -20.80 10.36 -19.45
CA GLY A 54 -21.17 10.90 -18.12
C GLY A 54 -21.05 9.89 -16.97
N ARG A 55 -20.55 8.68 -17.22
CA ARG A 55 -20.21 7.69 -16.17
C ARG A 55 -18.87 8.01 -15.51
N LEU A 56 -18.76 7.66 -14.22
CA LEU A 56 -17.63 7.92 -13.32
C LEU A 56 -16.27 7.85 -14.03
N GLY A 57 -15.52 8.95 -13.93
CA GLY A 57 -14.24 9.08 -14.58
C GLY A 57 -13.17 8.14 -14.02
N LYS A 58 -12.26 7.69 -14.88
CA LYS A 58 -11.14 6.83 -14.48
C LYS A 58 -10.05 7.68 -13.84
N ILE A 59 -9.67 7.35 -12.59
CA ILE A 59 -8.56 8.00 -11.89
C ILE A 59 -7.23 7.57 -12.54
N GLU A 60 -6.33 8.54 -12.69
CA GLU A 60 -4.96 8.33 -13.15
C GLU A 60 -4.28 7.19 -12.37
N LYS A 61 -3.64 6.26 -13.07
CA LYS A 61 -2.85 5.19 -12.43
C LYS A 61 -1.72 5.77 -11.61
N PHE A 62 -1.42 5.15 -10.48
CA PHE A 62 -0.28 5.53 -9.65
C PHE A 62 1.04 5.55 -10.45
N SER A 63 1.26 4.61 -11.37
CA SER A 63 2.41 4.64 -12.28
C SER A 63 2.48 5.90 -13.15
N ASN A 64 1.37 6.29 -13.77
CA ASN A 64 1.28 7.48 -14.60
C ASN A 64 1.47 8.76 -13.77
N TYR A 65 0.84 8.81 -12.61
CA TYR A 65 1.00 9.90 -11.66
C TYR A 65 2.47 10.04 -11.24
N LEU A 66 3.11 8.95 -10.81
CA LEU A 66 4.49 8.93 -10.40
C LEU A 66 5.43 9.38 -11.52
N ALA A 67 5.23 8.84 -12.73
CA ALA A 67 6.01 9.22 -13.91
C ALA A 67 5.90 10.72 -14.19
N ARG A 68 4.68 11.26 -14.11
CA ARG A 68 4.40 12.69 -14.31
C ARG A 68 5.00 13.57 -13.21
N GLN A 69 4.95 13.16 -11.94
CA GLN A 69 5.54 13.92 -10.83
C GLN A 69 7.08 13.91 -10.87
N ILE A 70 7.69 12.80 -11.26
CA ILE A 70 9.14 12.69 -11.41
C ILE A 70 9.62 13.38 -12.69
N GLY A 71 8.75 13.52 -13.71
CA GLY A 71 9.06 14.22 -14.96
C GLY A 71 9.50 13.29 -16.11
N PHE A 72 9.12 12.02 -16.07
CA PHE A 72 9.21 11.12 -17.23
C PHE A 72 8.12 11.48 -18.25
N ALA A 73 8.44 11.44 -19.55
CA ALA A 73 7.48 11.74 -20.61
C ALA A 73 6.52 10.55 -20.89
N VAL A 74 6.94 9.32 -20.60
CA VAL A 74 6.12 8.09 -20.77
C VAL A 74 6.34 7.10 -19.61
N GLU A 75 5.29 6.38 -19.20
CA GLU A 75 5.31 5.31 -18.17
C GLU A 75 6.43 4.27 -18.40
N ASN A 76 6.73 3.95 -19.66
CA ASN A 76 7.71 2.92 -20.03
C ASN A 76 9.19 3.38 -19.97
N GLU A 77 9.47 4.59 -19.51
CA GLU A 77 10.86 5.06 -19.42
C GLU A 77 11.68 4.34 -18.34
N CYS A 78 11.05 3.87 -17.26
CA CYS A 78 11.71 3.17 -16.14
C CYS A 78 10.78 2.11 -15.51
N PRO A 79 10.48 0.99 -16.21
CA PRO A 79 9.51 0.00 -15.74
C PRO A 79 9.90 -0.69 -14.43
N GLN A 80 11.20 -0.89 -14.18
CA GLN A 80 11.69 -1.47 -12.92
C GLN A 80 11.47 -0.53 -11.74
N LEU A 81 11.68 0.77 -11.92
CA LEU A 81 11.48 1.78 -10.89
C LEU A 81 10.00 1.91 -10.51
N ILE A 82 9.09 1.83 -11.50
CA ILE A 82 7.64 1.80 -11.27
C ILE A 82 7.24 0.52 -10.53
N LYS A 83 7.82 -0.63 -10.90
CA LYS A 83 7.58 -1.89 -10.17
C LYS A 83 8.00 -1.77 -8.71
N LEU A 84 9.20 -1.25 -8.44
CA LEU A 84 9.70 -1.01 -7.08
C LEU A 84 8.80 -0.02 -6.32
N ALA A 85 8.27 1.01 -6.98
CA ALA A 85 7.33 1.94 -6.36
C ALA A 85 6.01 1.27 -5.96
N TYR A 86 5.48 0.36 -6.78
CA TYR A 86 4.31 -0.45 -6.41
C TYR A 86 4.61 -1.42 -5.28
N GLU A 87 5.75 -2.11 -5.32
CA GLU A 87 6.19 -2.98 -4.21
C GLU A 87 6.36 -2.18 -2.91
N TYR A 88 6.84 -0.94 -3.00
CA TYR A 88 7.03 -0.06 -1.85
C TYR A 88 5.68 0.39 -1.26
N LEU A 89 4.75 0.81 -2.12
CA LEU A 89 3.40 1.18 -1.72
C LEU A 89 2.63 0.00 -1.09
N LYS A 90 2.78 -1.20 -1.67
CA LYS A 90 2.23 -2.46 -1.14
C LYS A 90 2.97 -2.97 0.11
N ARG A 91 4.09 -2.34 0.48
CA ARG A 91 5.02 -2.80 1.54
C ARG A 91 5.39 -4.29 1.39
N SER A 92 5.75 -4.68 0.17
CA SER A 92 6.18 -6.05 -0.12
C SER A 92 7.46 -6.42 0.65
N LYS A 93 7.59 -7.70 1.02
CA LYS A 93 8.73 -8.20 1.80
C LYS A 93 10.06 -7.95 1.07
N GLY A 94 11.04 -7.39 1.78
CA GLY A 94 12.39 -7.10 1.26
C GLY A 94 12.45 -5.95 0.26
N VAL A 95 11.41 -5.09 0.16
CA VAL A 95 11.40 -4.01 -0.83
C VAL A 95 12.50 -2.98 -0.62
N ASP A 96 12.81 -2.64 0.64
CA ASP A 96 13.84 -1.65 0.97
C ASP A 96 15.22 -2.15 0.44
N ASP A 97 15.53 -3.43 0.65
CA ASP A 97 16.74 -4.08 0.12
C ASP A 97 16.77 -4.07 -1.42
N LYS A 98 15.66 -4.41 -2.08
CA LYS A 98 15.57 -4.38 -3.55
C LYS A 98 15.77 -2.99 -4.13
N ILE A 99 15.26 -1.94 -3.46
CA ILE A 99 15.48 -0.55 -3.88
C ILE A 99 16.95 -0.18 -3.68
N TYR A 100 17.56 -0.59 -2.57
CA TYR A 100 18.97 -0.34 -2.33
C TYR A 100 19.87 -1.06 -3.35
N GLU A 101 19.63 -2.34 -3.61
CA GLU A 101 20.30 -3.15 -4.63
C GLU A 101 20.21 -2.53 -6.03
N TYR A 102 19.06 -1.93 -6.36
CA TYR A 102 18.87 -1.22 -7.63
C TYR A 102 19.87 -0.05 -7.80
N PHE A 103 20.24 0.63 -6.71
CA PHE A 103 21.20 1.73 -6.72
C PHE A 103 22.63 1.32 -6.38
N ALA A 104 22.87 0.10 -5.86
CA ALA A 104 24.14 -0.34 -5.30
C ALA A 104 25.36 -0.21 -6.23
N LYS A 105 25.15 -0.21 -7.56
CA LYS A 105 26.22 -0.04 -8.56
C LYS A 105 26.65 1.42 -8.76
N HIS A 106 25.95 2.38 -8.18
CA HIS A 106 26.31 3.79 -8.26
C HIS A 106 27.21 4.20 -7.09
N PRO A 107 28.21 5.06 -7.32
CA PRO A 107 29.11 5.55 -6.27
C PRO A 107 28.39 6.35 -5.16
N ASN A 108 27.14 6.76 -5.39
CA ASN A 108 26.28 7.46 -4.43
C ASN A 108 25.00 6.65 -4.14
N ALA A 109 25.11 5.32 -4.05
CA ALA A 109 23.96 4.42 -3.87
C ALA A 109 23.08 4.82 -2.67
N GLU A 110 23.69 5.13 -1.54
CA GLU A 110 23.00 5.53 -0.31
C GLU A 110 22.21 6.83 -0.47
N ASP A 111 22.84 7.88 -1.01
CA ASP A 111 22.17 9.15 -1.30
C ASP A 111 21.00 8.96 -2.27
N LEU A 112 21.21 8.15 -3.32
CA LEU A 112 20.18 7.88 -4.33
C LEU A 112 19.01 7.12 -3.72
N TYR A 113 19.27 6.12 -2.90
CA TYR A 113 18.26 5.38 -2.15
C TYR A 113 17.44 6.32 -1.25
N VAL A 114 18.10 7.10 -0.38
CA VAL A 114 17.42 8.00 0.56
C VAL A 114 16.59 9.06 -0.19
N ASN A 115 17.15 9.65 -1.25
CA ASN A 115 16.44 10.66 -2.05
C ASN A 115 15.27 10.06 -2.83
N PHE A 116 15.41 8.85 -3.35
CA PHE A 116 14.34 8.17 -4.06
C PHE A 116 13.20 7.75 -3.13
N VAL A 117 13.50 7.19 -1.96
CA VAL A 117 12.48 6.86 -0.95
C VAL A 117 11.73 8.11 -0.49
N LYS A 118 12.44 9.23 -0.27
CA LYS A 118 11.80 10.53 0.04
C LYS A 118 10.86 10.99 -1.07
N GLU A 119 11.25 10.82 -2.34
CA GLU A 119 10.40 11.16 -3.48
C GLU A 119 9.20 10.22 -3.62
N LEU A 120 9.38 8.92 -3.37
CA LEU A 120 8.29 7.95 -3.35
C LEU A 120 7.26 8.29 -2.29
N GLU A 121 7.69 8.56 -1.05
CA GLU A 121 6.80 8.96 0.03
C GLU A 121 6.05 10.25 -0.32
N ARG A 122 6.74 11.25 -0.87
CA ARG A 122 6.10 12.47 -1.36
C ARG A 122 5.02 12.19 -2.42
N CYS A 123 5.33 11.37 -3.42
CA CYS A 123 4.39 11.03 -4.48
C CYS A 123 3.20 10.21 -3.95
N ILE A 124 3.43 9.27 -3.03
CA ILE A 124 2.36 8.48 -2.40
C ILE A 124 1.43 9.39 -1.60
N LEU A 125 2.00 10.28 -0.77
CA LEU A 125 1.24 11.26 -0.01
C LEU A 125 0.41 12.16 -0.93
N GLY A 126 1.01 12.71 -1.99
CA GLY A 126 0.31 13.53 -2.98
C GLY A 126 -0.80 12.77 -3.71
N TYR A 127 -0.54 11.51 -4.10
CA TYR A 127 -1.52 10.67 -4.81
C TYR A 127 -2.75 10.35 -3.95
N LEU A 128 -2.55 10.09 -2.66
CA LEU A 128 -3.62 9.70 -1.72
C LEU A 128 -4.36 10.90 -1.10
N ALA A 129 -4.02 12.14 -1.47
CA ALA A 129 -4.61 13.35 -0.91
C ALA A 129 -5.91 13.82 -1.58
N PHE A 130 -6.35 13.13 -2.63
CA PHE A 130 -7.48 13.54 -3.47
C PHE A 130 -8.43 12.38 -3.76
N HIS A 131 -9.65 12.71 -4.18
CA HIS A 131 -10.67 11.78 -4.68
C HIS A 131 -11.07 10.72 -3.65
N TRP A 132 -11.30 11.14 -2.40
CA TRP A 132 -11.52 10.21 -1.28
C TRP A 132 -12.81 9.38 -1.36
N SER A 133 -13.88 9.89 -1.97
CA SER A 133 -15.09 9.11 -2.34
C SER A 133 -14.77 7.93 -3.27
N HIS A 134 -13.67 8.02 -4.01
CA HIS A 134 -13.21 6.99 -4.92
C HIS A 134 -12.00 6.19 -4.39
N ALA A 135 -11.68 6.31 -3.10
CA ALA A 135 -10.54 5.61 -2.50
C ALA A 135 -10.59 4.08 -2.73
N SER A 136 -11.78 3.47 -2.73
CA SER A 136 -11.95 2.04 -3.03
C SER A 136 -11.53 1.65 -4.45
N LEU A 137 -11.80 2.50 -5.44
CA LEU A 137 -11.36 2.33 -6.82
C LEU A 137 -9.84 2.48 -6.92
N LEU A 138 -9.28 3.49 -6.26
CA LEU A 138 -7.85 3.73 -6.19
C LEU A 138 -7.10 2.52 -5.59
N ILE A 139 -7.57 2.01 -4.44
CA ILE A 139 -7.02 0.82 -3.79
C ILE A 139 -7.09 -0.40 -4.73
N THR A 140 -8.25 -0.62 -5.34
CA THR A 140 -8.45 -1.74 -6.28
C THR A 140 -7.47 -1.65 -7.45
N GLN A 141 -7.29 -0.46 -8.02
CA GLN A 141 -6.39 -0.20 -9.15
C GLN A 141 -4.92 -0.45 -8.81
N ILE A 142 -4.49 -0.19 -7.57
CA ILE A 142 -3.12 -0.49 -7.10
C ILE A 142 -2.93 -2.00 -6.90
N LEU A 143 -3.95 -2.69 -6.38
CA LEU A 143 -3.88 -4.12 -6.10
C LEU A 143 -4.03 -4.98 -7.37
N SER A 144 -4.71 -4.50 -8.41
CA SER A 144 -5.01 -5.25 -9.63
C SER A 144 -3.94 -5.19 -10.75
N VAL A 145 -2.85 -4.43 -10.55
CA VAL A 145 -1.82 -4.16 -11.58
C VAL A 145 -1.20 -5.43 -12.19
N ASP A 146 -1.19 -6.55 -11.46
CA ASP A 146 -0.55 -7.81 -11.89
C ASP A 146 -1.48 -8.76 -12.70
N SER A 147 -2.69 -8.34 -13.10
CA SER A 147 -3.71 -9.28 -13.61
C SER A 147 -4.59 -8.74 -14.74
N GLU A 148 -4.11 -8.73 -15.98
CA GLU A 148 -4.92 -8.39 -17.16
C GLU A 148 -6.05 -9.41 -17.48
N GLN A 149 -5.98 -10.64 -16.95
CA GLN A 149 -6.93 -11.74 -17.27
C GLN A 149 -8.32 -11.67 -16.58
N LYS A 150 -8.67 -10.61 -15.84
CA LYS A 150 -9.80 -10.66 -14.88
C LYS A 150 -11.06 -9.87 -15.18
N LYS A 151 -11.17 -9.07 -16.24
CA LYS A 151 -12.35 -8.19 -16.43
C LYS A 151 -13.70 -8.93 -16.43
N LEU A 152 -13.80 -10.07 -17.12
CA LEU A 152 -15.03 -10.87 -17.13
C LEU A 152 -15.32 -11.49 -15.75
N LYS A 153 -14.29 -12.00 -15.08
CA LYS A 153 -14.40 -12.54 -13.73
C LYS A 153 -14.86 -11.47 -12.73
N GLU A 154 -14.32 -10.26 -12.83
CA GLU A 154 -14.72 -9.11 -12.00
C GLU A 154 -16.19 -8.76 -12.20
N PHE A 155 -16.66 -8.70 -13.45
CA PHE A 155 -18.06 -8.42 -13.74
C PHE A 155 -19.00 -9.48 -13.16
N VAL A 156 -18.68 -10.76 -13.35
CA VAL A 156 -19.44 -11.88 -12.79
C VAL A 156 -19.42 -11.85 -11.25
N MET A 157 -18.28 -11.51 -10.64
CA MET A 157 -18.15 -11.41 -9.18
C MET A 157 -18.90 -10.24 -8.57
N ALA A 158 -19.00 -9.12 -9.30
CA ALA A 158 -19.83 -7.98 -8.93
C ALA A 158 -21.32 -8.34 -9.04
N ALA A 159 -21.75 -8.96 -10.14
CA ALA A 159 -23.14 -9.37 -10.37
C ALA A 159 -23.62 -10.42 -9.34
N THR A 160 -22.75 -11.35 -8.94
CA THR A 160 -23.08 -12.41 -7.97
C THR A 160 -22.79 -12.04 -6.52
N ARG A 161 -22.29 -10.81 -6.23
CA ARG A 161 -21.81 -10.40 -4.90
C ARG A 161 -22.83 -10.67 -3.79
N LYS A 162 -24.06 -10.18 -3.95
CA LYS A 162 -25.11 -10.30 -2.92
C LYS A 162 -25.42 -11.77 -2.59
N LEU A 163 -25.69 -12.58 -3.62
CA LEU A 163 -25.92 -14.03 -3.48
C LEU A 163 -24.76 -14.75 -2.79
N ARG A 164 -23.50 -14.40 -3.13
CA ARG A 164 -22.31 -14.98 -2.49
C ARG A 164 -22.21 -14.61 -1.02
N PHE A 165 -22.45 -13.34 -0.68
CA PHE A 165 -22.41 -12.84 0.69
C PHE A 165 -23.49 -13.50 1.54
N ASP A 166 -24.73 -13.55 1.03
CA ASP A 166 -25.87 -14.17 1.72
C ASP A 166 -25.63 -15.65 1.96
N LYS A 167 -25.12 -16.38 0.95
CA LYS A 167 -24.78 -17.81 1.09
C LYS A 167 -23.70 -18.02 2.13
N THR A 168 -22.57 -17.31 2.03
CA THR A 168 -21.44 -17.45 2.96
C THR A 168 -21.85 -17.12 4.40
N THR A 169 -22.68 -16.09 4.58
CA THR A 169 -23.19 -15.69 5.90
C THR A 169 -24.11 -16.74 6.50
N LYS A 170 -25.01 -17.34 5.69
CA LYS A 170 -25.88 -18.43 6.14
C LYS A 170 -25.09 -19.67 6.52
N ASP A 171 -24.18 -20.10 5.66
CA ASP A 171 -23.40 -21.32 5.85
C ASP A 171 -22.50 -21.26 7.09
N LEU A 172 -21.97 -20.08 7.43
CA LEU A 172 -21.03 -19.90 8.54
C LEU A 172 -21.66 -19.33 9.82
N LYS A 173 -22.97 -19.08 9.85
CA LYS A 173 -23.64 -18.40 10.97
C LYS A 173 -23.38 -19.09 12.32
N VAL A 174 -23.56 -20.41 12.38
CA VAL A 174 -23.39 -21.18 13.61
C VAL A 174 -21.92 -21.25 14.01
N THR A 175 -21.04 -21.58 13.05
CA THR A 175 -19.59 -21.62 13.24
C THR A 175 -19.05 -20.31 13.81
N ARG A 176 -19.58 -19.18 13.32
CA ARG A 176 -19.23 -17.84 13.80
C ARG A 176 -19.47 -17.70 15.30
N VAL A 177 -20.67 -18.02 15.77
CA VAL A 177 -21.04 -17.89 17.20
C VAL A 177 -20.06 -18.68 18.08
N PHE A 178 -19.81 -19.96 17.76
CA PHE A 178 -18.86 -20.77 18.53
C PHE A 178 -17.44 -20.20 18.47
N SER A 179 -16.98 -19.77 17.29
CA SER A 179 -15.64 -19.20 17.15
C SER A 179 -15.48 -17.91 17.97
N THR A 180 -16.50 -17.05 18.00
CA THR A 180 -16.49 -15.81 18.79
C THR A 180 -16.40 -16.11 20.28
N ILE A 181 -17.22 -17.03 20.79
CA ILE A 181 -17.18 -17.44 22.20
C ILE A 181 -15.80 -18.00 22.56
N VAL A 182 -15.21 -18.84 21.71
CA VAL A 182 -13.87 -19.40 21.92
C VAL A 182 -12.82 -18.30 21.99
N GLU A 183 -12.88 -17.29 21.12
CA GLU A 183 -11.94 -16.15 21.16
C GLU A 183 -12.15 -15.28 22.41
N GLU A 184 -13.40 -15.06 22.86
CA GLU A 184 -13.68 -14.38 24.13
C GLU A 184 -13.08 -15.15 25.33
N LEU A 185 -13.29 -16.47 25.40
CA LEU A 185 -12.72 -17.32 26.46
C LEU A 185 -11.18 -17.32 26.46
N LYS A 186 -10.56 -17.32 25.28
CA LYS A 186 -9.10 -17.19 25.15
C LYS A 186 -8.60 -15.83 25.64
N ALA A 187 -9.32 -14.75 25.33
CA ALA A 187 -8.94 -13.40 25.76
C ALA A 187 -9.07 -13.19 27.27
N ILE A 188 -10.02 -13.87 27.92
CA ILE A 188 -10.17 -13.84 29.38
C ILE A 188 -9.08 -14.70 30.06
N GLY A 189 -8.64 -15.77 29.40
CA GLY A 189 -7.72 -16.76 29.95
C GLY A 189 -8.49 -17.84 30.72
N THR A 190 -8.25 -19.10 30.38
CA THR A 190 -8.76 -20.26 31.12
C THR A 190 -7.76 -20.55 32.23
N GLU A 191 -8.22 -20.46 33.48
CA GLU A 191 -7.50 -20.59 34.76
C GLU A 191 -7.03 -19.26 35.39
N PRO A 192 -7.56 -18.89 36.57
CA PRO A 192 -6.78 -18.06 37.47
C PRO A 192 -5.58 -18.89 37.89
N SER A 193 -4.38 -18.54 37.42
CA SER A 193 -3.15 -19.01 38.05
C SER A 193 -3.04 -18.32 39.41
N ASP A 194 -3.85 -18.79 40.37
CA ASP A 194 -3.86 -18.37 41.77
C ASP A 194 -2.49 -18.61 42.46
N VAL A 195 -1.55 -19.22 41.73
CA VAL A 195 -0.20 -19.57 42.18
C VAL A 195 0.87 -18.60 41.67
N MET A 196 0.60 -17.70 40.70
CA MET A 196 1.67 -16.88 40.07
C MET A 196 1.35 -15.41 39.78
N ALA A 197 0.14 -14.90 40.02
CA ALA A 197 -0.07 -13.45 39.97
C ALA A 197 0.69 -12.78 41.12
N PRO A 198 1.59 -11.80 40.86
CA PRO A 198 2.29 -11.09 41.93
C PRO A 198 1.28 -10.59 42.97
N VAL A 199 1.48 -10.95 44.25
CA VAL A 199 0.59 -10.58 45.38
C VAL A 199 0.28 -9.07 45.43
N ALA A 200 1.14 -8.24 44.84
CA ALA A 200 0.94 -6.80 44.69
C ALA A 200 -0.22 -6.39 43.75
N LEU A 201 -0.58 -7.22 42.75
CA LEU A 201 -1.65 -6.92 41.79
C LEU A 201 -3.05 -7.23 42.35
N SER A 202 -3.20 -8.26 43.16
CA SER A 202 -4.50 -8.64 43.77
C SER A 202 -4.93 -7.71 44.92
N GLN A 203 -3.98 -6.98 45.51
CA GLN A 203 -4.22 -6.04 46.61
C GLN A 203 -4.50 -4.59 46.17
N ARG A 204 -4.44 -4.27 44.87
CA ARG A 204 -4.70 -2.90 44.38
C ARG A 204 -6.06 -2.75 43.71
N SER A 205 -6.49 -1.51 43.47
CA SER A 205 -7.60 -1.23 42.56
C SER A 205 -7.26 -1.69 41.14
N PRO A 206 -8.19 -2.36 40.43
CA PRO A 206 -7.99 -2.69 39.02
C PRO A 206 -8.00 -1.42 38.15
N VAL A 207 -7.33 -1.46 37.01
CA VAL A 207 -7.18 -0.32 36.10
C VAL A 207 -7.92 -0.56 34.79
N LEU A 208 -8.76 0.40 34.40
CA LEU A 208 -9.36 0.49 33.07
C LEU A 208 -8.62 1.57 32.28
N LEU A 209 -7.84 1.15 31.28
CA LEU A 209 -7.18 2.03 30.32
C LEU A 209 -8.05 2.20 29.07
N LEU A 210 -8.62 3.38 28.90
CA LEU A 210 -9.38 3.78 27.73
C LEU A 210 -8.44 4.42 26.71
N MET A 211 -8.16 3.72 25.61
CA MET A 211 -7.42 4.27 24.48
C MET A 211 -8.42 4.90 23.49
N GLY A 212 -8.29 6.19 23.24
CA GLY A 212 -9.16 6.97 22.36
C GLY A 212 -8.38 7.67 21.26
N GLY A 213 -9.07 8.00 20.17
CA GLY A 213 -8.47 8.65 19.02
C GLY A 213 -9.05 8.15 17.71
N GLY A 214 -9.16 9.05 16.74
CA GLY A 214 -9.74 8.72 15.44
C GLY A 214 -8.99 7.58 14.74
N MET A 215 -9.66 6.99 13.75
CA MET A 215 -9.09 5.86 13.00
C MET A 215 -7.79 6.31 12.29
N GLY A 216 -6.73 5.52 12.35
CA GLY A 216 -5.43 5.91 11.79
C GLY A 216 -4.63 6.95 12.59
N ALA A 217 -5.08 7.33 13.79
CA ALA A 217 -4.38 8.29 14.66
C ALA A 217 -3.03 7.78 15.22
N GLY A 218 -2.73 6.48 15.11
CA GLY A 218 -1.48 5.90 15.66
C GLY A 218 -1.59 5.42 17.10
N LYS A 219 -2.78 5.01 17.55
CA LYS A 219 -3.03 4.46 18.91
C LYS A 219 -2.09 3.33 19.28
N SER A 220 -1.89 2.36 18.38
CA SER A 220 -1.01 1.22 18.61
C SER A 220 0.46 1.62 18.82
N THR A 221 0.91 2.76 18.27
CA THR A 221 2.27 3.29 18.53
C THR A 221 2.38 3.80 19.96
N VAL A 222 1.40 4.58 20.42
CA VAL A 222 1.35 5.10 21.80
C VAL A 222 1.21 3.96 22.80
N LEU A 223 0.36 2.97 22.50
CA LEU A 223 0.15 1.81 23.35
C LEU A 223 1.45 1.03 23.59
N LYS A 224 2.27 0.83 22.55
CA LYS A 224 3.57 0.16 22.67
C LYS A 224 4.51 0.84 23.65
N ASP A 225 4.45 2.17 23.76
CA ASP A 225 5.28 2.91 24.71
C ASP A 225 4.70 2.87 26.13
N ILE A 226 3.37 2.95 26.26
CA ILE A 226 2.68 2.77 27.56
C ILE A 226 2.95 1.38 28.14
N MET A 227 2.96 0.33 27.31
CA MET A 227 3.26 -1.03 27.76
C MET A 227 4.66 -1.20 28.35
N LYS A 228 5.59 -0.28 28.07
CA LYS A 228 6.93 -0.28 28.66
C LYS A 228 7.00 0.44 30.01
N GLU A 229 5.94 1.15 30.40
CA GLU A 229 5.89 1.84 31.70
C GLU A 229 5.92 0.82 32.84
N SER A 230 6.46 1.23 34.00
CA SER A 230 6.68 0.34 35.15
C SER A 230 5.42 -0.43 35.55
N PHE A 231 4.26 0.23 35.54
CA PHE A 231 2.99 -0.40 35.85
C PHE A 231 2.60 -1.49 34.82
N TRP A 232 2.53 -1.13 33.54
CA TRP A 232 2.06 -2.04 32.49
C TRP A 232 3.05 -3.15 32.17
N SER A 233 4.35 -2.93 32.35
CA SER A 233 5.37 -3.97 32.16
C SER A 233 5.12 -5.23 33.01
N GLY A 234 4.53 -5.07 34.21
CA GLY A 234 4.14 -6.18 35.09
C GLY A 234 2.67 -6.58 34.99
N ALA A 235 1.77 -5.65 34.69
CA ALA A 235 0.32 -5.91 34.64
C ALA A 235 -0.19 -6.43 33.28
N ALA A 236 0.49 -6.08 32.17
CA ALA A 236 -0.01 -6.34 30.81
C ALA A 236 -0.21 -7.81 30.49
N ALA A 237 0.59 -8.72 31.05
CA ALA A 237 0.44 -10.16 30.85
C ALA A 237 -0.91 -10.70 31.37
N ASN A 238 -1.49 -10.05 32.39
CA ASN A 238 -2.75 -10.44 33.01
C ASN A 238 -3.91 -9.48 32.63
N ALA A 239 -3.64 -8.44 31.84
CA ALA A 239 -4.66 -7.49 31.42
C ALA A 239 -5.46 -8.03 30.23
N VAL A 240 -6.76 -7.77 30.22
CA VAL A 240 -7.63 -8.11 29.11
C VAL A 240 -7.61 -6.97 28.09
N VAL A 241 -7.14 -7.24 26.87
CA VAL A 241 -7.15 -6.27 25.77
C VAL A 241 -8.45 -6.43 24.98
N VAL A 242 -9.26 -5.38 24.95
CA VAL A 242 -10.53 -5.32 24.23
C VAL A 242 -10.34 -4.48 22.97
N GLU A 243 -10.30 -5.13 21.82
CA GLU A 243 -10.21 -4.49 20.50
C GLU A 243 -11.23 -5.13 19.54
N ALA A 244 -12.23 -4.36 19.10
CA ALA A 244 -13.24 -4.86 18.15
C ALA A 244 -12.64 -5.30 16.82
N ASP A 245 -11.53 -4.69 16.41
CA ASP A 245 -10.85 -5.02 15.17
C ASP A 245 -10.14 -6.38 15.23
N ALA A 246 -9.70 -6.85 16.41
CA ALA A 246 -9.12 -8.20 16.58
C ALA A 246 -10.17 -9.29 16.31
N PHE A 247 -11.41 -9.09 16.78
CA PHE A 247 -12.53 -10.00 16.50
C PHE A 247 -12.92 -10.02 15.02
N LYS A 248 -12.73 -8.93 14.27
CA LYS A 248 -12.95 -8.94 12.81
C LYS A 248 -11.95 -9.84 12.10
N GLU A 249 -10.70 -9.83 12.54
CA GLU A 249 -9.62 -10.60 11.91
C GLU A 249 -9.73 -12.10 12.19
N THR A 250 -10.36 -12.50 13.29
CA THR A 250 -10.66 -13.90 13.62
C THR A 250 -12.01 -14.38 13.08
N ASP A 251 -12.90 -13.46 12.70
CA ASP A 251 -14.23 -13.78 12.18
C ASP A 251 -14.16 -14.67 10.93
N VAL A 252 -14.85 -15.82 11.01
CA VAL A 252 -14.85 -16.84 9.95
C VAL A 252 -15.46 -16.36 8.64
N ILE A 253 -16.45 -15.45 8.67
CA ILE A 253 -17.06 -14.86 7.49
C ILE A 253 -16.10 -13.84 6.87
N TYR A 254 -15.48 -13.00 7.70
CA TYR A 254 -14.49 -12.03 7.24
C TYR A 254 -13.32 -12.73 6.54
N ARG A 255 -12.77 -13.78 7.14
CA ARG A 255 -11.69 -14.59 6.55
C ARG A 255 -12.14 -15.26 5.25
N ALA A 256 -13.30 -15.90 5.23
CA ALA A 256 -13.81 -16.60 4.05
C ALA A 256 -14.02 -15.66 2.85
N LEU A 257 -14.49 -14.43 3.09
CA LEU A 257 -14.69 -13.43 2.03
C LEU A 257 -13.36 -12.77 1.61
N SER A 258 -12.46 -12.50 2.55
CA SER A 258 -11.16 -11.85 2.29
C SER A 258 -10.19 -12.76 1.53
N LEU A 259 -10.14 -14.06 1.87
CA LEU A 259 -9.26 -15.05 1.23
C LEU A 259 -9.58 -15.28 -0.26
N ARG A 260 -10.80 -14.96 -0.71
CA ARG A 260 -11.19 -15.11 -2.12
C ARG A 260 -10.61 -14.00 -3.02
N GLY A 261 -9.87 -13.05 -2.46
CA GLY A 261 -9.00 -12.12 -3.21
C GLY A 261 -9.75 -11.05 -4.01
N HIS A 262 -10.95 -10.66 -3.59
CA HIS A 262 -11.76 -9.64 -4.26
C HIS A 262 -11.58 -8.27 -3.60
N HIS A 263 -10.57 -7.52 -4.03
CA HIS A 263 -10.25 -6.20 -3.46
C HIS A 263 -11.39 -5.17 -3.56
N GLN A 264 -12.31 -5.33 -4.52
CA GLN A 264 -13.49 -4.48 -4.68
C GLN A 264 -14.53 -4.65 -3.56
N ASP A 265 -14.51 -5.79 -2.87
CA ASP A 265 -15.50 -6.16 -1.86
C ASP A 265 -15.00 -5.82 -0.44
N MET A 266 -13.74 -5.35 -0.30
CA MET A 266 -13.03 -5.17 0.98
C MET A 266 -13.81 -4.32 1.99
N LEU A 267 -14.44 -3.24 1.52
CA LEU A 267 -15.20 -2.34 2.37
C LEU A 267 -16.50 -2.99 2.86
N GLN A 268 -17.25 -3.60 1.94
CA GLN A 268 -18.51 -4.28 2.26
C GLN A 268 -18.28 -5.49 3.17
N THR A 269 -17.18 -6.22 2.98
CA THR A 269 -16.79 -7.34 3.85
C THR A 269 -16.48 -6.87 5.26
N ALA A 270 -15.77 -5.75 5.43
CA ALA A 270 -15.48 -5.19 6.75
C ALA A 270 -16.75 -4.67 7.46
N GLU A 271 -17.69 -4.10 6.72
CA GLU A 271 -18.95 -3.58 7.26
C GLU A 271 -19.92 -4.69 7.67
N LEU A 272 -19.97 -5.78 6.90
CA LEU A 272 -20.81 -6.94 7.20
C LEU A 272 -20.55 -7.52 8.59
N VAL A 273 -19.29 -7.53 9.00
CA VAL A 273 -18.86 -8.10 10.29
C VAL A 273 -18.73 -7.06 11.39
N HIS A 274 -18.98 -5.78 11.10
CA HIS A 274 -18.70 -4.71 12.05
C HIS A 274 -19.49 -4.83 13.35
N GLN A 275 -20.81 -5.01 13.25
CA GLN A 275 -21.68 -5.03 14.43
C GLN A 275 -21.33 -6.16 15.38
N SER A 276 -21.26 -7.39 14.88
CA SER A 276 -20.91 -8.56 15.67
C SER A 276 -19.54 -8.47 16.34
N SER A 277 -18.55 -7.85 15.69
CA SER A 277 -17.22 -7.69 16.31
C SER A 277 -17.24 -6.62 17.40
N THR A 278 -18.07 -5.59 17.24
CA THR A 278 -18.35 -4.61 18.30
C THR A 278 -19.10 -5.25 19.47
N ASP A 279 -20.08 -6.11 19.19
CA ASP A 279 -20.84 -6.83 20.21
C ASP A 279 -19.93 -7.80 20.99
N ALA A 280 -19.08 -8.57 20.31
CA ALA A 280 -18.10 -9.46 20.93
C ALA A 280 -17.10 -8.70 21.84
N ALA A 281 -16.58 -7.57 21.36
CA ALA A 281 -15.73 -6.71 22.17
C ALA A 281 -16.47 -6.13 23.39
N SER A 282 -17.75 -5.79 23.25
CA SER A 282 -18.58 -5.30 24.35
C SER A 282 -18.89 -6.39 25.38
N SER A 283 -19.13 -7.63 24.91
CA SER A 283 -19.28 -8.83 25.74
C SER A 283 -18.01 -9.10 26.56
N LEU A 284 -16.85 -9.08 25.90
CA LEU A 284 -15.55 -9.24 26.56
C LEU A 284 -15.30 -8.13 27.59
N LEU A 285 -15.62 -6.88 27.24
CA LEU A 285 -15.44 -5.71 28.12
C LEU A 285 -16.25 -5.85 29.41
N VAL A 286 -17.56 -6.08 29.31
CA VAL A 286 -18.41 -6.18 30.50
C VAL A 286 -18.02 -7.37 31.36
N THR A 287 -17.64 -8.49 30.74
CA THR A 287 -17.18 -9.69 31.45
C THR A 287 -15.87 -9.41 32.19
N ALA A 288 -14.87 -8.82 31.53
CA ALA A 288 -13.59 -8.51 32.17
C ALA A 288 -13.76 -7.49 33.32
N LEU A 289 -14.59 -6.46 33.12
CA LEU A 289 -14.86 -5.46 34.15
C LEU A 289 -15.59 -6.07 35.36
N ASN A 290 -16.59 -6.91 35.10
CA ASN A 290 -17.29 -7.70 36.12
C ASN A 290 -16.39 -8.70 36.82
N GLU A 291 -15.21 -9.05 36.31
CA GLU A 291 -14.27 -9.93 37.02
C GLU A 291 -13.15 -9.18 37.75
N GLY A 292 -13.18 -7.84 37.75
CA GLY A 292 -12.17 -7.04 38.44
C GLY A 292 -10.79 -7.11 37.78
N ARG A 293 -10.71 -7.43 36.48
CA ARG A 293 -9.46 -7.54 35.73
C ARG A 293 -8.95 -6.17 35.33
N ASP A 294 -7.65 -6.01 35.15
CA ASP A 294 -7.14 -4.87 34.40
C ASP A 294 -7.59 -4.97 32.95
N VAL A 295 -8.11 -3.86 32.41
CA VAL A 295 -8.67 -3.83 31.05
C VAL A 295 -8.00 -2.72 30.26
N ILE A 296 -7.60 -3.06 29.04
CA ILE A 296 -7.15 -2.10 28.04
C ILE A 296 -8.17 -2.10 26.91
N MET A 297 -8.93 -1.02 26.78
CA MET A 297 -9.94 -0.87 25.75
C MET A 297 -9.40 -0.01 24.62
N ASP A 298 -9.14 -0.62 23.45
CA ASP A 298 -8.76 0.10 22.23
C ASP A 298 -9.99 0.42 21.39
N GLY A 299 -10.36 1.70 21.38
CA GLY A 299 -11.50 2.22 20.63
C GLY A 299 -11.21 3.57 19.98
N THR A 300 -12.19 4.06 19.22
CA THR A 300 -12.15 5.46 18.76
C THR A 300 -12.56 6.42 19.87
N LEU A 301 -13.40 5.96 20.80
CA LEU A 301 -14.09 6.78 21.82
C LEU A 301 -14.81 7.99 21.20
N SER A 302 -15.30 7.81 19.97
CA SER A 302 -15.93 8.88 19.18
C SER A 302 -17.43 9.02 19.41
N TRP A 303 -18.01 8.21 20.31
CA TRP A 303 -19.44 8.22 20.60
C TRP A 303 -19.62 8.40 22.09
N GLU A 304 -19.91 9.65 22.48
CA GLU A 304 -19.91 10.10 23.87
C GLU A 304 -20.87 9.33 24.79
N PRO A 305 -22.15 9.07 24.42
CA PRO A 305 -23.05 8.33 25.30
C PRO A 305 -22.55 6.93 25.66
N PHE A 306 -21.88 6.24 24.73
CA PHE A 306 -21.28 4.95 24.99
C PHE A 306 -20.12 5.04 25.99
N VAL A 307 -19.25 6.04 25.86
CA VAL A 307 -18.10 6.24 26.75
C VAL A 307 -18.58 6.61 28.15
N ASP A 308 -19.55 7.52 28.26
CA ASP A 308 -20.12 7.96 29.53
C ASP A 308 -20.77 6.79 30.28
N GLN A 309 -21.60 6.01 29.59
CA GLN A 309 -22.23 4.81 30.17
C GLN A 309 -21.17 3.76 30.56
N THR A 310 -20.09 3.60 29.78
CA THR A 310 -19.00 2.66 30.09
C THR A 310 -18.22 3.09 31.33
N ILE A 311 -17.90 4.37 31.46
CA ILE A 311 -17.25 4.92 32.65
C ILE A 311 -18.18 4.75 33.86
N ALA A 312 -19.46 5.08 33.73
CA ALA A 312 -20.45 4.91 34.79
C ALA A 312 -20.57 3.44 35.25
N MET A 313 -20.58 2.50 34.30
CA MET A 313 -20.53 1.07 34.59
C MET A 313 -19.24 0.71 35.35
N ALA A 314 -18.07 1.06 34.83
CA ALA A 314 -16.78 0.75 35.44
C ALA A 314 -16.62 1.33 36.86
N ARG A 315 -17.24 2.49 37.14
CA ARG A 315 -17.31 3.04 38.51
C ARG A 315 -18.20 2.22 39.44
N ASN A 316 -19.17 1.48 38.93
CA ASN A 316 -20.16 0.74 39.73
C ASN A 316 -19.99 -0.79 39.76
N VAL A 317 -19.20 -1.39 38.86
CA VAL A 317 -19.00 -2.86 38.80
C VAL A 317 -18.45 -3.48 40.09
N HIS A 318 -17.84 -2.68 40.96
CA HIS A 318 -17.39 -3.14 42.29
C HIS A 318 -18.53 -3.37 43.29
N ARG A 319 -19.74 -2.86 43.01
CA ARG A 319 -20.94 -2.98 43.87
C ARG A 319 -22.00 -3.92 43.31
N ARG A 320 -22.08 -4.05 41.99
CA ARG A 320 -23.09 -4.86 41.28
C ARG A 320 -22.57 -5.31 39.94
N ARG A 321 -23.05 -6.45 39.44
CA ARG A 321 -22.73 -6.91 38.08
C ARG A 321 -23.52 -6.13 37.03
N TYR A 322 -22.99 -6.13 35.81
CA TYR A 322 -23.64 -5.56 34.64
C TYR A 322 -23.70 -6.58 33.51
N ARG A 323 -24.62 -6.38 32.57
CA ARG A 323 -24.71 -7.14 31.32
C ARG A 323 -24.85 -6.18 30.14
N MET A 324 -24.64 -6.71 28.93
CA MET A 324 -24.91 -5.93 27.72
C MET A 324 -26.37 -5.47 27.69
N GLY A 325 -26.56 -4.19 27.45
CA GLY A 325 -27.85 -3.58 27.15
C GLY A 325 -28.27 -3.82 25.70
N VAL A 326 -29.34 -3.15 25.28
CA VAL A 326 -29.87 -3.25 23.90
C VAL A 326 -29.02 -2.53 22.86
N GLY A 327 -28.06 -1.71 23.29
CA GLY A 327 -27.22 -0.87 22.45
C GLY A 327 -27.96 0.37 21.97
N TYR A 328 -27.58 0.84 20.78
CA TYR A 328 -28.27 1.91 20.06
C TYR A 328 -29.25 1.28 19.06
N LYS A 329 -30.54 1.58 19.22
CA LYS A 329 -31.61 1.13 18.32
C LYS A 329 -32.51 2.30 17.96
N VAL A 330 -32.91 2.34 16.70
CA VAL A 330 -33.93 3.25 16.17
C VAL A 330 -35.12 2.38 15.80
N GLU A 331 -36.24 2.59 16.46
CA GLU A 331 -37.49 1.86 16.20
C GLU A 331 -38.18 2.41 14.93
N GLU A 332 -39.17 1.69 14.40
CA GLU A 332 -39.88 2.07 13.17
C GLU A 332 -40.62 3.42 13.29
N ASP A 333 -41.00 3.80 14.50
CA ASP A 333 -41.64 5.09 14.83
C ASP A 333 -40.63 6.25 14.95
N GLY A 334 -39.34 5.97 14.78
CA GLY A 334 -38.26 6.95 14.92
C GLY A 334 -37.79 7.19 16.36
N SER A 335 -38.36 6.52 17.35
CA SER A 335 -37.88 6.57 18.74
C SER A 335 -36.49 5.94 18.86
N ILE A 336 -35.63 6.54 19.68
CA ILE A 336 -34.24 6.11 19.87
C ILE A 336 -34.11 5.51 21.27
N THR A 337 -33.72 4.24 21.32
CA THR A 337 -33.29 3.59 22.57
C THR A 337 -31.77 3.48 22.56
N GLU A 338 -31.11 4.08 23.55
CA GLU A 338 -29.65 4.06 23.67
C GLU A 338 -29.22 3.63 25.08
N ASN A 339 -29.02 2.32 25.24
CA ASN A 339 -28.60 1.73 26.51
C ASN A 339 -27.61 0.59 26.26
N TYR A 340 -26.34 0.83 26.57
CA TYR A 340 -25.25 -0.11 26.32
C TYR A 340 -25.03 -1.10 27.47
N TRP A 341 -25.38 -0.73 28.71
CA TRP A 341 -25.10 -1.53 29.90
C TRP A 341 -26.30 -1.56 30.84
N ALA A 342 -26.78 -2.75 31.16
CA ALA A 342 -27.86 -2.95 32.12
C ALA A 342 -27.29 -3.50 33.44
N PRO A 343 -27.64 -2.94 34.62
CA PRO A 343 -27.26 -3.54 35.89
C PRO A 343 -27.97 -4.89 36.07
N ASP A 344 -27.29 -5.81 36.72
CA ASP A 344 -27.85 -7.06 37.19
C ASP A 344 -28.32 -6.93 38.65
N GLU A 345 -29.16 -7.86 39.12
CA GLU A 345 -29.69 -7.86 40.49
C GLU A 345 -28.64 -8.34 41.52
N GLU A 346 -27.56 -8.98 41.06
CA GLU A 346 -26.50 -9.50 41.91
C GLU A 346 -25.62 -8.38 42.51
N THR A 347 -25.59 -8.34 43.86
CA THR A 347 -24.73 -7.41 44.61
C THR A 347 -23.41 -8.06 44.96
N ILE A 348 -22.32 -7.30 44.80
CA ILE A 348 -20.96 -7.78 45.04
C ILE A 348 -20.42 -7.11 46.30
N LYS A 349 -19.80 -7.91 47.18
CA LYS A 349 -19.07 -7.45 48.36
C LYS A 349 -17.57 -7.63 48.14
N ASP A 350 -16.76 -6.80 48.80
CA ASP A 350 -15.31 -6.94 48.90
C ASP A 350 -14.47 -6.69 47.63
N ARG A 351 -15.01 -5.99 46.61
CA ARG A 351 -14.23 -5.52 45.45
C ARG A 351 -13.84 -4.04 45.53
N LYS A 352 -12.64 -3.75 45.04
CA LYS A 352 -12.12 -2.37 44.96
C LYS A 352 -12.67 -1.65 43.72
N PRO A 353 -12.91 -0.33 43.80
CA PRO A 353 -13.33 0.46 42.65
C PRO A 353 -12.20 0.55 41.61
N TYR A 354 -12.58 0.65 40.33
CA TYR A 354 -11.63 0.85 39.23
C TYR A 354 -11.00 2.24 39.28
N ARG A 355 -9.69 2.26 39.01
CA ARG A 355 -9.00 3.47 38.54
C ARG A 355 -9.14 3.52 37.02
N ILE A 356 -9.59 4.65 36.49
CA ILE A 356 -9.85 4.85 35.06
C ILE A 356 -8.81 5.82 34.50
N GLU A 357 -8.08 5.37 33.50
CA GLU A 357 -7.07 6.14 32.78
C GLU A 357 -7.50 6.34 31.33
N LEU A 358 -7.47 7.59 30.85
CA LEU A 358 -7.74 7.93 29.46
C LEU A 358 -6.44 8.27 28.75
N VAL A 359 -6.22 7.65 27.60
CA VAL A 359 -5.13 8.01 26.68
C VAL A 359 -5.74 8.36 25.33
N GLY A 360 -5.76 9.64 25.04
CA GLY A 360 -6.14 10.18 23.75
C GLY A 360 -4.97 10.23 22.78
N VAL A 361 -5.24 9.97 21.50
CA VAL A 361 -4.26 10.11 20.43
C VAL A 361 -4.85 10.94 19.31
N VAL A 362 -4.16 12.02 18.97
CA VAL A 362 -4.51 12.92 17.86
C VAL A 362 -3.40 12.96 16.83
N CYS A 363 -3.78 13.18 15.59
CA CYS A 363 -2.85 13.53 14.54
C CYS A 363 -3.53 14.43 13.51
N ASP A 364 -2.74 14.94 12.59
CA ASP A 364 -3.22 15.63 11.41
C ASP A 364 -4.24 14.74 10.66
N PRO A 365 -5.45 15.25 10.38
CA PRO A 365 -6.50 14.46 9.72
C PRO A 365 -6.10 13.93 8.34
N TYR A 366 -5.33 14.70 7.56
CA TYR A 366 -4.86 14.24 6.25
C TYR A 366 -3.92 13.04 6.41
N LEU A 367 -3.00 13.09 7.36
CA LEU A 367 -2.12 11.97 7.68
C LEU A 367 -2.90 10.73 8.10
N ALA A 368 -3.98 10.90 8.89
CA ALA A 368 -4.85 9.78 9.27
C ALA A 368 -5.49 9.12 8.04
N VAL A 369 -6.05 9.92 7.11
CA VAL A 369 -6.68 9.40 5.88
C VAL A 369 -5.69 8.59 5.05
N VAL A 370 -4.50 9.15 4.80
CA VAL A 370 -3.44 8.44 4.07
C VAL A 370 -3.07 7.13 4.78
N ARG A 371 -2.90 7.14 6.12
CA ARG A 371 -2.62 5.91 6.89
C ARG A 371 -3.74 4.87 6.73
N GLY A 372 -5.00 5.30 6.72
CA GLY A 372 -6.16 4.45 6.49
C GLY A 372 -6.13 3.78 5.10
N ILE A 373 -5.86 4.57 4.05
CA ILE A 373 -5.77 4.05 2.68
C ILE A 373 -4.53 3.13 2.51
N ARG A 374 -3.38 3.50 3.07
CA ARG A 374 -2.17 2.64 3.06
C ARG A 374 -2.42 1.31 3.77
N ARG A 375 -3.11 1.34 4.93
CA ARG A 375 -3.50 0.11 5.65
C ARG A 375 -4.38 -0.79 4.78
N ALA A 376 -5.31 -0.21 4.03
CA ALA A 376 -6.15 -0.96 3.09
C ALA A 376 -5.32 -1.64 1.99
N ILE A 377 -4.32 -0.95 1.45
CA ILE A 377 -3.43 -1.49 0.41
C ILE A 377 -2.52 -2.59 0.98
N GLN A 378 -1.94 -2.37 2.16
CA GLN A 378 -0.88 -3.23 2.72
C GLN A 378 -1.43 -4.50 3.38
N ILE A 379 -2.53 -4.38 4.13
CA ILE A 379 -3.08 -5.48 4.93
C ILE A 379 -4.55 -5.78 4.62
N GLY A 380 -5.13 -5.16 3.57
CA GLY A 380 -6.49 -5.46 3.13
C GLY A 380 -7.60 -4.92 4.04
N ARG A 381 -7.31 -3.92 4.87
CA ARG A 381 -8.27 -3.35 5.83
C ARG A 381 -8.70 -1.93 5.44
N ALA A 382 -9.75 -1.84 4.63
CA ALA A 382 -10.35 -0.57 4.21
C ALA A 382 -11.31 0.02 5.25
N VAL A 383 -11.39 1.35 5.24
CA VAL A 383 -12.27 2.17 6.05
C VAL A 383 -12.78 3.31 5.16
N ARG A 384 -14.06 3.69 5.30
CA ARG A 384 -14.57 4.90 4.63
C ARG A 384 -13.88 6.15 5.17
N VAL A 385 -13.37 6.99 4.29
CA VAL A 385 -12.67 8.23 4.66
C VAL A 385 -13.56 9.14 5.51
N GLN A 386 -14.83 9.33 5.11
CA GLN A 386 -15.81 10.10 5.88
C GLN A 386 -15.97 9.56 7.31
N SER A 387 -16.14 8.24 7.50
CA SER A 387 -16.24 7.61 8.82
C SER A 387 -14.99 7.83 9.66
N GLN A 388 -13.81 7.78 9.01
CA GLN A 388 -12.53 8.07 9.65
C GLN A 388 -12.48 9.55 10.12
N LEU A 389 -12.74 10.52 9.25
CA LEU A 389 -12.74 11.95 9.60
C LEU A 389 -13.76 12.27 10.71
N LYS A 390 -14.96 11.72 10.61
CA LYS A 390 -16.01 11.85 11.62
C LYS A 390 -15.58 11.31 12.98
N SER A 391 -14.86 10.18 13.02
CA SER A 391 -14.33 9.62 14.27
C SER A 391 -13.32 10.56 14.95
N HIS A 392 -12.45 11.21 14.15
CA HIS A 392 -11.47 12.19 14.64
C HIS A 392 -12.17 13.41 15.23
N LYS A 393 -13.10 14.00 14.48
CA LYS A 393 -13.83 15.20 14.90
C LYS A 393 -14.62 14.98 16.18
N ARG A 394 -15.38 13.88 16.24
CA ARG A 394 -16.18 13.54 17.43
C ARG A 394 -15.32 13.27 18.66
N PHE A 395 -14.25 12.49 18.52
CA PHE A 395 -13.31 12.26 19.63
C PHE A 395 -12.70 13.57 20.13
N ALA A 396 -12.22 14.43 19.22
CA ALA A 396 -11.61 15.70 19.59
C ALA A 396 -12.59 16.62 20.34
N ASN A 397 -13.87 16.63 19.94
CA ASN A 397 -14.91 17.40 20.61
C ASN A 397 -15.23 16.88 22.02
N ALA A 398 -15.31 15.56 22.19
CA ALA A 398 -15.68 14.93 23.46
C ALA A 398 -14.49 14.77 24.45
N PHE A 399 -13.25 14.84 23.99
CA PHE A 399 -12.06 14.57 24.80
C PHE A 399 -12.03 15.33 26.14
N GLN A 400 -12.39 16.62 26.12
CA GLN A 400 -12.41 17.44 27.33
C GLN A 400 -13.42 16.93 28.35
N ASN A 401 -14.63 16.57 27.93
CA ASN A 401 -15.67 16.02 28.80
C ASN A 401 -15.20 14.70 29.42
N TYR A 402 -14.55 13.83 28.63
CA TYR A 402 -14.00 12.59 29.15
C TYR A 402 -12.93 12.84 30.23
N THR A 403 -12.13 13.89 30.11
CA THR A 403 -11.11 14.20 31.13
C THR A 403 -11.72 14.53 32.49
N GLU A 404 -12.98 14.94 32.57
CA GLU A 404 -13.67 15.23 33.83
C GLU A 404 -14.17 13.96 34.53
N LEU A 405 -14.41 12.88 33.77
CA LEU A 405 -14.99 11.62 34.25
C LEU A 405 -13.94 10.59 34.72
N VAL A 406 -12.69 10.74 34.27
CA VAL A 406 -11.58 9.81 34.53
C VAL A 406 -10.61 10.33 35.59
N ASP A 407 -9.85 9.42 36.20
CA ASP A 407 -8.86 9.76 37.22
C ASP A 407 -7.66 10.44 36.58
N ASN A 408 -7.09 9.82 35.54
CA ASN A 408 -5.93 10.34 34.81
C ASN A 408 -6.25 10.46 33.32
N ALA A 409 -5.74 11.49 32.66
CA ALA A 409 -5.87 11.65 31.22
C ALA A 409 -4.55 12.08 30.60
N ARG A 410 -4.20 11.51 29.44
CA ARG A 410 -3.04 11.89 28.63
C ARG A 410 -3.47 12.06 27.18
N LEU A 411 -2.94 13.06 26.49
CA LEU A 411 -3.17 13.28 25.07
C LEU A 411 -1.84 13.28 24.33
N TYR A 412 -1.70 12.41 23.34
CA TYR A 412 -0.52 12.29 22.51
C TYR A 412 -0.77 12.77 21.08
N CYS A 413 0.26 13.37 20.48
CA CYS A 413 0.30 13.77 19.08
C CYS A 413 1.27 12.87 18.29
N THR A 414 0.84 12.36 17.14
CA THR A 414 1.64 11.44 16.29
C THR A 414 1.93 12.00 14.89
N ASN A 415 2.03 13.34 14.78
CA ASN A 415 2.28 14.00 13.49
C ASN A 415 3.66 13.70 12.91
N ALA A 416 4.67 13.43 13.76
CA ALA A 416 6.00 13.08 13.31
C ALA A 416 6.00 11.73 12.56
N PRO A 417 6.23 11.70 11.23
CA PRO A 417 6.24 10.44 10.49
C PRO A 417 7.42 9.57 10.95
N GLY A 418 7.12 8.40 11.54
CA GLY A 418 8.14 7.50 12.08
C GLY A 418 8.85 8.00 13.34
N GLY A 419 8.46 9.16 13.89
CA GLY A 419 8.97 9.69 15.15
C GLY A 419 8.18 9.18 16.37
N PRO A 420 8.71 9.36 17.59
CA PRO A 420 8.01 8.97 18.81
C PRO A 420 6.75 9.83 19.02
N PRO A 421 5.71 9.28 19.69
CA PRO A 421 4.54 10.06 20.07
C PRO A 421 4.92 11.13 21.10
N ARG A 422 4.40 12.35 20.93
CA ARG A 422 4.66 13.47 21.85
C ARG A 422 3.46 13.70 22.76
N LEU A 423 3.68 13.78 24.07
CA LEU A 423 2.64 14.13 25.04
C LEU A 423 2.35 15.64 24.94
N ILE A 424 1.09 16.01 24.73
CA ILE A 424 0.68 17.40 24.49
C ILE A 424 -0.36 17.91 25.51
N ALA A 425 -1.00 17.01 26.25
CA ALA A 425 -1.81 17.38 27.41
C ALA A 425 -1.83 16.24 28.43
N TRP A 426 -1.93 16.58 29.71
CA TRP A 426 -2.06 15.58 30.77
C TRP A 426 -2.83 16.11 31.98
N LYS A 427 -3.47 15.18 32.69
CA LYS A 427 -4.21 15.36 33.94
C LYS A 427 -3.82 14.21 34.87
N ASP A 428 -3.53 14.55 36.12
CA ASP A 428 -3.25 13.57 37.17
C ASP A 428 -4.18 13.82 38.37
N GLY A 429 -4.98 12.81 38.71
CA GLY A 429 -5.96 12.86 39.79
C GLY A 429 -6.96 14.02 39.66
N GLY A 430 -7.08 14.84 40.70
CA GLY A 430 -8.02 15.98 40.73
C GLY A 430 -7.54 17.23 39.98
N SER A 431 -6.39 17.20 39.31
CA SER A 431 -5.82 18.39 38.67
C SER A 431 -6.67 18.85 37.47
N LYS A 432 -6.54 20.13 37.11
CA LYS A 432 -6.99 20.59 35.79
C LYS A 432 -6.09 20.01 34.70
N LEU A 433 -6.62 19.90 33.48
CA LEU A 433 -5.85 19.47 32.31
C LEU A 433 -4.75 20.49 32.01
N LEU A 434 -3.50 20.05 32.11
CA LEU A 434 -2.32 20.81 31.70
C LEU A 434 -2.08 20.55 30.21
N VAL A 435 -1.77 21.62 29.48
CA VAL A 435 -1.77 21.62 28.01
C VAL A 435 -0.54 22.35 27.51
N ASP A 436 0.16 21.73 26.56
CA ASP A 436 1.18 22.39 25.76
C ASP A 436 0.50 23.38 24.79
N ARG A 437 0.84 24.66 24.93
CA ARG A 437 0.20 25.76 24.17
C ARG A 437 0.50 25.70 22.68
N ASP A 438 1.66 25.21 22.29
CA ASP A 438 2.06 25.18 20.88
C ASP A 438 1.40 24.00 20.15
N ASP A 439 1.17 22.91 20.88
CA ASP A 439 0.70 21.65 20.28
C ASP A 439 -0.79 21.41 20.34
N ILE A 440 -1.51 22.06 21.27
CA ILE A 440 -2.97 21.94 21.38
C ILE A 440 -3.69 22.40 20.11
N LYS A 441 -3.02 23.22 19.27
CA LYS A 441 -3.51 23.62 17.95
C LYS A 441 -3.91 22.41 17.10
N SER A 442 -3.23 21.27 17.27
CA SER A 442 -3.57 20.02 16.59
C SER A 442 -4.97 19.52 16.97
N LEU A 443 -5.34 19.55 18.25
CA LEU A 443 -6.68 19.19 18.72
C LEU A 443 -7.74 20.16 18.17
N THR A 444 -7.48 21.47 18.23
CA THR A 444 -8.42 22.49 17.73
C THR A 444 -8.67 22.34 16.22
N THR A 445 -7.62 22.05 15.45
CA THR A 445 -7.72 21.82 14.00
C THR A 445 -8.60 20.61 13.70
N VAL A 446 -8.49 19.55 14.50
CA VAL A 446 -9.31 18.34 14.35
C VAL A 446 -10.79 18.60 14.71
N LYS A 447 -11.07 19.43 15.74
CA LYS A 447 -12.44 19.81 16.13
C LYS A 447 -13.21 20.50 14.98
N GLU A 448 -12.52 21.30 14.19
CA GLU A 448 -13.10 22.12 13.12
C GLU A 448 -13.01 21.51 11.71
N LEU A 449 -12.56 20.26 11.58
CA LEU A 449 -12.38 19.64 10.26
C LEU A 449 -13.71 19.47 9.51
N ASN A 450 -13.63 19.48 8.18
CA ASN A 450 -14.72 19.10 7.30
C ASN A 450 -14.75 17.57 7.14
N GLU A 451 -15.79 16.93 7.67
CA GLU A 451 -15.92 15.46 7.64
C GLU A 451 -16.37 14.92 6.27
N GLU A 452 -16.89 15.79 5.41
CA GLU A 452 -17.35 15.50 4.04
C GLU A 452 -16.31 15.89 2.98
N ALA A 453 -15.07 16.16 3.39
CA ALA A 453 -14.01 16.56 2.46
C ALA A 453 -13.71 15.44 1.46
N GLU A 454 -13.54 15.80 0.19
CA GLU A 454 -13.16 14.86 -0.89
C GLU A 454 -11.67 14.94 -1.24
N SER A 455 -10.98 15.93 -0.69
CA SER A 455 -9.54 16.12 -0.83
C SER A 455 -8.97 16.97 0.29
N ILE A 456 -7.64 17.04 0.35
CA ILE A 456 -6.95 17.90 1.31
C ILE A 456 -7.33 19.39 1.20
N TYR A 457 -7.72 19.87 0.02
CA TYR A 457 -8.11 21.28 -0.18
C TYR A 457 -9.41 21.66 0.52
N GLU A 458 -10.25 20.68 0.84
CA GLU A 458 -11.54 20.87 1.50
C GLU A 458 -11.51 20.48 2.97
N LEU A 459 -10.42 19.87 3.43
CA LEU A 459 -10.31 19.23 4.75
C LEU A 459 -10.33 20.24 5.90
N TYR A 460 -9.58 21.33 5.74
CA TYR A 460 -9.41 22.33 6.79
C TYR A 460 -10.32 23.52 6.55
N LYS A 461 -11.00 23.98 7.60
CA LYS A 461 -11.81 25.21 7.62
C LYS A 461 -11.01 26.44 7.18
N HIS A 462 -9.74 26.50 7.57
CA HIS A 462 -8.79 27.54 7.16
C HIS A 462 -7.73 26.91 6.23
N PRO A 463 -7.76 27.18 4.90
CA PRO A 463 -6.80 26.59 3.97
C PRO A 463 -5.34 26.95 4.27
N SER A 464 -5.05 28.00 5.04
CA SER A 464 -3.70 28.33 5.47
C SER A 464 -3.04 27.22 6.28
N THR A 465 -3.82 26.43 7.02
CA THR A 465 -3.31 25.36 7.91
C THR A 465 -2.46 24.34 7.17
N MET A 466 -2.78 24.02 5.91
CA MET A 466 -1.99 23.06 5.12
C MET A 466 -0.66 23.63 4.60
N TYR A 467 -0.45 24.94 4.70
CA TYR A 467 0.77 25.64 4.27
C TYR A 467 1.68 26.06 5.43
N GLU A 468 1.27 25.78 6.67
CA GLU A 468 2.07 26.12 7.85
C GLU A 468 3.26 25.16 8.01
N ALA A 469 4.36 25.66 8.57
CA ALA A 469 5.49 24.83 8.96
C ALA A 469 5.06 23.82 10.03
N GLY A 470 5.46 22.55 9.88
CA GLY A 470 4.98 21.45 10.72
C GLY A 470 3.77 20.71 10.16
N SER A 471 3.12 21.22 9.10
CA SER A 471 2.12 20.47 8.35
C SER A 471 2.81 19.47 7.42
N VAL A 472 2.38 18.19 7.48
CA VAL A 472 2.89 17.13 6.60
C VAL A 472 2.75 17.49 5.12
N TRP A 473 1.65 18.16 4.75
CA TRP A 473 1.42 18.59 3.37
C TRP A 473 2.46 19.61 2.91
N ASN A 474 2.71 20.63 3.73
CA ASN A 474 3.72 21.63 3.43
C ASN A 474 5.12 21.03 3.39
N ASP A 475 5.49 20.32 4.45
CA ASP A 475 6.88 19.91 4.71
C ASP A 475 7.33 18.76 3.81
N ILE A 476 6.41 17.90 3.34
CA ILE A 476 6.74 16.74 2.50
C ILE A 476 6.23 16.92 1.07
N VAL A 477 5.00 17.38 0.87
CA VAL A 477 4.36 17.36 -0.47
C VAL A 477 4.65 18.62 -1.28
N LEU A 478 4.54 19.80 -0.67
CA LEU A 478 4.75 21.07 -1.37
C LEU A 478 6.23 21.38 -1.60
N GLN A 479 7.11 21.00 -0.67
CA GLN A 479 8.53 21.26 -0.80
C GLN A 479 9.20 20.38 -1.88
N PRO A 480 9.97 20.97 -2.82
CA PRO A 480 10.70 20.21 -3.81
C PRO A 480 11.85 19.41 -3.17
N THR A 481 11.80 18.09 -3.33
CA THR A 481 12.87 17.20 -2.86
C THR A 481 14.21 17.53 -3.54
N SER A 482 15.31 17.17 -2.87
CA SER A 482 16.66 17.13 -3.45
C SER A 482 16.68 16.32 -4.76
N PHE A 483 15.89 15.25 -4.84
CA PHE A 483 15.72 14.42 -6.03
C PHE A 483 15.17 15.24 -7.21
N GLN A 484 14.04 15.94 -7.04
CA GLN A 484 13.49 16.81 -8.09
C GLN A 484 14.40 17.98 -8.45
N ARG A 485 15.09 18.57 -7.46
CA ARG A 485 16.08 19.64 -7.72
C ARG A 485 17.27 19.11 -8.53
N GLY A 486 17.70 17.88 -8.29
CA GLY A 486 18.71 17.17 -9.07
C GLY A 486 18.24 16.90 -10.51
N LEU A 487 17.01 16.42 -10.68
CA LEU A 487 16.39 16.25 -12.00
C LEU A 487 16.24 17.58 -12.75
N LYS A 488 15.84 18.67 -12.11
CA LYS A 488 15.71 19.98 -12.78
C LYS A 488 17.06 20.60 -13.16
N ARG A 489 18.13 20.34 -12.39
CA ARG A 489 19.48 20.89 -12.66
C ARG A 489 20.24 20.11 -13.73
N LYS A 490 20.06 18.78 -13.84
CA LYS A 490 20.68 17.92 -14.88
C LYS A 490 19.77 16.73 -15.25
N PRO A 491 18.61 16.96 -15.88
CA PRO A 491 17.60 15.91 -16.13
C PRO A 491 18.19 14.75 -16.93
N MET A 492 18.95 15.07 -17.98
CA MET A 492 19.61 14.08 -18.83
C MET A 492 20.69 13.28 -18.12
N ALA A 493 21.39 13.83 -17.10
CA ALA A 493 22.45 13.10 -16.42
C ALA A 493 21.89 12.10 -15.40
N LEU A 494 20.85 12.48 -14.64
CA LEU A 494 20.22 11.58 -13.68
C LEU A 494 19.33 10.55 -14.37
N ILE A 495 18.58 10.93 -15.42
CA ILE A 495 17.82 9.98 -16.26
C ILE A 495 18.76 9.04 -17.01
N LYS A 496 19.94 9.49 -17.49
CA LYS A 496 20.97 8.60 -18.05
C LYS A 496 21.61 7.71 -16.99
N LYS A 497 21.79 8.17 -15.74
CA LYS A 497 22.22 7.35 -14.60
C LYS A 497 21.18 6.31 -14.17
N LEU A 498 19.89 6.65 -14.22
CA LEU A 498 18.76 5.75 -13.97
C LEU A 498 18.55 4.75 -15.12
N ARG A 499 18.72 5.16 -16.39
CA ARG A 499 18.79 4.24 -17.54
C ARG A 499 19.96 3.27 -17.43
N ASN A 500 21.12 3.74 -16.96
CA ASN A 500 22.29 2.89 -16.72
C ASN A 500 22.10 1.92 -15.53
N ALA A 501 20.99 2.03 -14.78
CA ALA A 501 20.61 1.06 -13.74
C ALA A 501 19.68 -0.07 -14.26
N GLU A 502 19.28 -0.08 -15.55
CA GLU A 502 18.66 -1.27 -16.18
C GLU A 502 19.69 -2.39 -16.46
N VAL A 503 20.48 -2.74 -15.45
CA VAL A 503 21.53 -3.75 -15.53
C VAL A 503 21.17 -4.91 -14.61
N TYR A 504 20.39 -5.87 -15.12
CA TYR A 504 20.09 -7.12 -14.43
C TYR A 504 21.38 -7.98 -14.39
N ASN A 505 21.92 -8.25 -13.19
CA ASN A 505 23.13 -9.07 -13.00
C ASN A 505 24.35 -8.70 -13.87
N GLY A 506 24.54 -7.42 -14.20
CA GLY A 506 25.72 -6.96 -14.97
C GLY A 506 25.55 -7.02 -16.49
N LYS A 507 24.40 -7.45 -17.01
CA LYS A 507 24.21 -7.73 -18.45
C LYS A 507 23.56 -6.57 -19.19
N THR A 508 24.15 -6.19 -20.33
CA THR A 508 23.54 -5.30 -21.33
C THR A 508 22.68 -6.11 -22.29
N PHE A 509 21.35 -5.91 -22.24
CA PHE A 509 20.43 -6.56 -23.17
C PHE A 509 20.16 -5.62 -24.34
N ASN A 510 20.85 -5.85 -25.44
CA ASN A 510 20.68 -5.02 -26.62
C ASN A 510 19.38 -5.42 -27.36
N PRO A 511 18.48 -4.46 -27.66
CA PRO A 511 17.40 -4.71 -28.59
C PRO A 511 18.00 -4.82 -29.99
N VAL A 512 17.91 -5.99 -30.61
CA VAL A 512 18.39 -6.21 -31.98
C VAL A 512 17.20 -6.47 -32.89
N GLU A 513 17.17 -5.77 -34.02
CA GLU A 513 16.27 -6.08 -35.12
C GLU A 513 16.82 -7.26 -35.91
N ILE A 514 16.09 -8.37 -35.89
CA ILE A 514 16.47 -9.59 -36.57
C ILE A 514 15.69 -9.67 -37.88
N LYS A 515 16.43 -9.83 -38.98
CA LYS A 515 15.91 -9.92 -40.34
C LYS A 515 15.75 -11.39 -40.77
N PRO A 516 14.88 -11.69 -41.76
CA PRO A 516 14.59 -13.06 -42.21
C PRO A 516 15.83 -13.87 -42.56
N GLU A 517 16.82 -13.26 -43.20
CA GLU A 517 18.11 -13.86 -43.57
C GLU A 517 18.98 -14.28 -42.36
N MET A 518 18.60 -13.92 -41.14
CA MET A 518 19.32 -14.24 -39.90
C MET A 518 18.77 -15.47 -39.17
N ILE A 519 17.67 -16.06 -39.66
CA ILE A 519 16.93 -17.19 -39.10
C ILE A 519 16.74 -18.22 -40.21
N GLY A 520 16.66 -19.51 -39.89
CA GLY A 520 16.39 -20.52 -40.93
C GLY A 520 15.04 -20.23 -41.59
N HIS A 521 14.91 -20.46 -42.90
CA HIS A 521 13.68 -20.18 -43.65
C HIS A 521 12.43 -20.77 -42.95
N ILE A 522 11.37 -19.95 -42.80
CA ILE A 522 10.13 -20.33 -42.11
C ILE A 522 9.25 -21.14 -43.07
N THR A 523 9.29 -22.47 -42.97
CA THR A 523 8.41 -23.37 -43.73
C THR A 523 7.00 -23.40 -43.15
N SER A 524 5.99 -23.03 -43.94
CA SER A 524 4.58 -23.30 -43.66
C SER A 524 4.14 -24.53 -44.47
N LEU A 525 3.96 -25.69 -43.80
CA LEU A 525 2.80 -26.60 -43.89
C LEU A 525 3.09 -28.05 -43.43
N SER A 526 2.20 -28.58 -42.59
CA SER A 526 1.89 -30.01 -42.46
C SER A 526 0.46 -30.06 -41.92
N SER A 527 -0.58 -30.40 -42.68
CA SER A 527 -0.84 -31.76 -43.18
C SER A 527 -1.86 -31.75 -44.33
N LEU A 528 -1.44 -32.11 -45.54
CA LEU A 528 -2.31 -32.57 -46.61
C LEU A 528 -1.68 -33.81 -47.26
N SER A 529 -1.41 -34.83 -46.44
CA SER A 529 -1.28 -36.19 -46.94
C SER A 529 -2.67 -36.84 -46.91
N ARG A 530 -3.21 -37.09 -48.10
CA ARG A 530 -4.45 -37.84 -48.34
C ARG A 530 -4.53 -39.09 -47.45
N THR A 531 -5.56 -39.17 -46.60
CA THR A 531 -6.42 -40.35 -46.40
C THR A 531 -7.47 -40.09 -45.30
N ASN A 532 -8.74 -40.12 -45.71
CA ASN A 532 -9.97 -40.46 -45.01
C ASN A 532 -10.18 -40.18 -43.50
N GLN A 533 -11.31 -39.49 -43.26
CA GLN A 533 -12.23 -39.53 -42.12
C GLN A 533 -11.92 -38.73 -40.85
N SER A 534 -12.85 -37.79 -40.62
CA SER A 534 -13.33 -37.24 -39.33
C SER A 534 -12.30 -36.74 -38.33
N SER A 535 -12.13 -35.41 -38.26
CA SER A 535 -12.53 -34.63 -37.08
C SER A 535 -12.08 -33.16 -37.22
N THR A 536 -12.97 -32.28 -36.80
CA THR A 536 -12.96 -30.82 -36.89
C THR A 536 -11.80 -30.16 -36.14
N VAL A 537 -10.90 -29.50 -36.87
CA VAL A 537 -10.18 -28.30 -36.37
C VAL A 537 -10.16 -27.28 -37.51
N GLY A 538 -10.97 -26.23 -37.37
CA GLY A 538 -11.11 -25.17 -38.36
C GLY A 538 -9.81 -24.39 -38.57
N LEU A 539 -9.35 -24.33 -39.82
CA LEU A 539 -8.44 -23.30 -40.28
C LEU A 539 -9.19 -21.97 -40.28
N SER A 540 -8.68 -20.98 -39.54
CA SER A 540 -9.15 -19.60 -39.66
C SER A 540 -8.56 -18.99 -40.93
N VAL A 541 -9.26 -19.16 -42.05
CA VAL A 541 -9.02 -18.48 -43.32
C VAL A 541 -9.99 -17.30 -43.37
N ASP A 542 -9.50 -16.09 -43.63
CA ASP A 542 -10.38 -14.94 -43.86
C ASP A 542 -11.06 -15.07 -45.24
N ILE A 543 -12.21 -14.42 -45.41
CA ILE A 543 -13.20 -14.59 -46.50
C ILE A 543 -12.60 -14.36 -47.92
N ASN A 544 -11.36 -13.87 -48.02
CA ASN A 544 -10.67 -13.51 -49.27
C ASN A 544 -9.51 -14.45 -49.69
N LYS A 545 -9.36 -15.65 -49.12
CA LYS A 545 -8.25 -16.60 -49.41
C LYS A 545 -6.83 -16.10 -49.06
N ASP A 546 -6.70 -15.15 -48.14
CA ASP A 546 -5.41 -14.75 -47.57
C ASP A 546 -5.14 -15.47 -46.23
N ILE A 547 -3.91 -15.95 -46.04
CA ILE A 547 -3.47 -16.60 -44.79
C ILE A 547 -3.49 -15.55 -43.67
N LEU A 548 -4.17 -15.84 -42.55
CA LEU A 548 -4.23 -14.92 -41.42
C LEU A 548 -2.83 -14.61 -40.86
N THR A 549 -2.56 -13.31 -40.69
CA THR A 549 -1.35 -12.78 -40.07
C THR A 549 -1.05 -13.46 -38.73
N SER A 550 -2.07 -13.71 -37.91
CA SER A 550 -1.95 -14.40 -36.61
C SER A 550 -1.42 -15.83 -36.71
N TYR A 551 -1.77 -16.56 -37.78
CA TYR A 551 -1.25 -17.89 -38.05
C TYR A 551 0.24 -17.85 -38.42
N VAL A 552 0.63 -16.89 -39.28
CA VAL A 552 2.04 -16.66 -39.62
C VAL A 552 2.84 -16.27 -38.39
N VAL A 553 2.31 -15.40 -37.51
CA VAL A 553 2.95 -15.07 -36.22
C VAL A 553 3.10 -16.31 -35.36
N GLY A 554 2.06 -17.14 -35.23
CA GLY A 554 2.08 -18.36 -34.43
C GLY A 554 3.13 -19.37 -34.90
N CYS A 555 3.20 -19.62 -36.21
CA CYS A 555 4.24 -20.46 -36.81
C CYS A 555 5.64 -19.87 -36.62
N SER A 556 5.79 -18.55 -36.77
CA SER A 556 7.06 -17.85 -36.57
C SER A 556 7.56 -18.02 -35.13
N LEU A 557 6.71 -17.81 -34.13
CA LEU A 557 7.07 -17.98 -32.72
C LEU A 557 7.43 -19.44 -32.39
N LYS A 558 6.73 -20.42 -32.99
CA LYS A 558 7.01 -21.86 -32.80
C LYS A 558 8.32 -22.31 -33.47
N GLN A 559 8.76 -21.63 -34.52
CA GLN A 559 10.07 -21.90 -35.13
C GLN A 559 11.19 -21.17 -34.38
N LEU A 560 10.94 -19.93 -33.92
CA LEU A 560 11.89 -19.19 -33.09
C LEU A 560 12.16 -19.84 -31.73
N SER A 561 11.21 -20.61 -31.18
CA SER A 561 11.47 -21.41 -29.99
C SER A 561 12.43 -22.58 -30.23
N LYS A 562 12.64 -22.98 -31.50
CA LYS A 562 13.64 -23.99 -31.89
C LYS A 562 15.01 -23.36 -32.16
N ASP A 563 15.04 -22.11 -32.64
CA ASP A 563 16.27 -21.37 -32.92
C ASP A 563 16.84 -20.75 -31.63
N LYS A 564 17.76 -21.48 -30.97
CA LYS A 564 18.32 -21.08 -29.67
C LYS A 564 19.24 -19.85 -29.72
N ALA A 565 19.87 -19.57 -30.87
CA ALA A 565 20.83 -18.48 -31.02
C ALA A 565 20.93 -17.98 -32.48
N CYS A 566 21.38 -16.75 -32.66
CA CYS A 566 21.73 -16.15 -33.95
C CYS A 566 23.10 -15.45 -33.86
N LYS A 567 23.61 -14.92 -34.98
CA LYS A 567 24.88 -14.16 -35.03
C LYS A 567 24.95 -12.96 -34.07
N HIS A 568 23.80 -12.50 -33.55
CA HIS A 568 23.69 -11.40 -32.60
C HIS A 568 23.45 -11.84 -31.15
N GLY A 569 23.49 -13.15 -30.85
CA GLY A 569 23.36 -13.68 -29.50
C GLY A 569 22.27 -14.74 -29.33
N TYR A 570 22.22 -15.30 -28.12
CA TYR A 570 21.14 -16.18 -27.67
C TYR A 570 19.84 -15.42 -27.59
N MET A 571 18.79 -15.95 -28.23
CA MET A 571 17.49 -15.29 -28.29
C MET A 571 16.75 -15.52 -26.97
N LEU A 572 16.42 -14.44 -26.26
CA LEU A 572 15.73 -14.52 -24.97
C LEU A 572 14.22 -14.37 -25.11
N ALA A 573 13.80 -13.36 -25.89
CA ALA A 573 12.39 -13.07 -26.09
C ALA A 573 12.17 -12.20 -27.33
N VAL A 574 11.17 -12.55 -28.15
CA VAL A 574 10.64 -11.66 -29.17
C VAL A 574 9.87 -10.54 -28.47
N THR A 575 10.29 -9.29 -28.69
CA THR A 575 9.70 -8.12 -28.02
C THR A 575 8.72 -7.38 -28.89
N LYS A 576 8.88 -7.43 -30.21
CA LYS A 576 7.98 -6.77 -31.16
C LYS A 576 8.08 -7.39 -32.54
N LEU A 577 6.96 -7.75 -33.16
CA LEU A 577 6.89 -8.06 -34.58
C LEU A 577 6.90 -6.75 -35.40
N ILE A 578 7.82 -6.61 -36.35
CA ILE A 578 8.00 -5.37 -37.12
C ILE A 578 7.29 -5.46 -38.47
N ARG A 579 7.52 -6.53 -39.23
CA ARG A 579 6.94 -6.70 -40.58
C ARG A 579 6.84 -8.17 -40.97
N ILE A 580 5.78 -8.52 -41.68
CA ILE A 580 5.68 -9.77 -42.44
C ILE A 580 5.67 -9.39 -43.92
N GLY A 581 6.60 -9.91 -44.71
CA GLY A 581 6.64 -9.70 -46.16
C GLY A 581 5.82 -10.76 -46.91
N ARG A 582 5.73 -10.63 -48.24
CA ARG A 582 4.93 -11.54 -49.08
C ARG A 582 5.51 -12.95 -49.07
N GLY A 583 4.61 -13.95 -49.05
CA GLY A 583 4.98 -15.36 -49.11
C GLY A 583 5.58 -15.73 -50.46
N GLU A 584 6.68 -16.49 -50.46
CA GLU A 584 7.35 -16.99 -51.67
C GLU A 584 7.48 -18.52 -51.66
N ASN A 585 7.25 -19.18 -52.82
CA ASN A 585 7.26 -20.64 -52.95
C ASN A 585 8.45 -21.17 -53.78
N LYS A 586 9.50 -20.35 -53.98
CA LYS A 586 10.58 -20.66 -54.94
C LYS A 586 11.47 -21.84 -54.53
N LEU A 587 11.52 -22.20 -53.25
CA LEU A 587 12.42 -23.23 -52.71
C LEU A 587 11.77 -24.62 -52.60
N CYS A 588 10.47 -24.69 -52.31
CA CYS A 588 9.67 -25.91 -52.30
C CYS A 588 8.23 -25.61 -52.74
N PRO A 589 7.64 -26.33 -53.72
CA PRO A 589 6.26 -26.12 -54.16
C PRO A 589 5.22 -26.33 -53.06
N GLU A 590 5.55 -27.16 -52.07
CA GLU A 590 4.66 -27.56 -50.98
C GLU A 590 4.67 -26.60 -49.78
N HIS A 591 5.54 -25.58 -49.77
CA HIS A 591 5.71 -24.67 -48.64
C HIS A 591 5.77 -23.20 -49.07
N ILE A 592 5.01 -22.36 -48.37
CA ILE A 592 5.04 -20.90 -48.54
C ILE A 592 5.98 -20.30 -47.49
N LEU A 593 7.04 -19.62 -47.92
CA LEU A 593 8.00 -18.96 -47.03
C LEU A 593 7.63 -17.50 -46.83
N PHE A 594 7.34 -17.08 -45.60
CA PHE A 594 7.08 -15.69 -45.26
C PHE A 594 8.33 -15.04 -44.66
N PRO A 595 8.89 -13.96 -45.26
CA PRO A 595 9.97 -13.23 -44.64
C PRO A 595 9.43 -12.37 -43.49
N VAL A 596 9.87 -12.65 -42.26
CA VAL A 596 9.44 -11.92 -41.06
C VAL A 596 10.58 -11.11 -40.45
N VAL A 597 10.32 -9.84 -40.17
CA VAL A 597 11.22 -8.92 -39.43
C VAL A 597 10.63 -8.72 -38.03
N PHE A 598 11.45 -8.90 -37.00
CA PHE A 598 11.03 -8.68 -35.61
C PHE A 598 12.19 -8.20 -34.74
N ARG A 599 11.86 -7.59 -33.61
CA ARG A 599 12.79 -7.16 -32.57
C ARG A 599 12.88 -8.21 -31.49
N CYS A 600 14.09 -8.63 -31.17
CA CYS A 600 14.37 -9.61 -30.12
C CYS A 600 15.28 -9.00 -29.04
N ARG A 601 15.15 -9.50 -27.81
CA ARG A 601 16.19 -9.36 -26.79
C ARG A 601 17.16 -10.51 -26.94
N VAL A 602 18.43 -10.18 -27.09
CA VAL A 602 19.51 -11.16 -27.26
C VAL A 602 20.54 -11.03 -26.14
N PHE A 603 21.21 -12.15 -25.83
CA PHE A 603 22.32 -12.22 -24.89
C PHE A 603 23.57 -12.74 -25.60
N ILE A 604 24.66 -11.98 -25.55
CA ILE A 604 25.99 -12.42 -26.02
C ILE A 604 26.90 -12.48 -24.79
N PRO A 605 27.52 -13.64 -24.49
CA PRO A 605 28.59 -13.71 -23.50
C PRO A 605 29.75 -12.78 -23.89
N VAL A 606 30.32 -12.01 -22.95
CA VAL A 606 31.51 -11.18 -23.22
C VAL A 606 32.70 -11.59 -22.34
N ALA A 607 33.91 -11.32 -22.84
CA ALA A 607 35.14 -11.61 -22.09
C ALA A 607 35.13 -10.89 -20.72
N GLY A 608 35.52 -11.62 -19.68
CA GLY A 608 35.47 -11.19 -18.28
C GLY A 608 34.16 -11.51 -17.56
N GLU A 609 33.09 -11.93 -18.25
CA GLU A 609 31.83 -12.30 -17.59
C GLU A 609 31.95 -13.64 -16.86
N VAL A 610 31.37 -13.71 -15.67
CA VAL A 610 31.15 -14.98 -14.95
C VAL A 610 29.76 -15.51 -15.27
N LEU A 611 29.70 -16.71 -15.85
CA LEU A 611 28.47 -17.38 -16.24
C LEU A 611 28.34 -18.72 -15.52
N THR A 612 27.11 -19.22 -15.46
CA THR A 612 26.79 -20.52 -14.88
C THR A 612 26.11 -21.36 -15.94
N GLY A 613 26.54 -22.61 -16.11
CA GLY A 613 25.98 -23.54 -17.10
C GLY A 613 25.95 -24.98 -16.59
N VAL A 614 25.07 -25.79 -17.17
CA VAL A 614 24.98 -27.23 -16.88
C VAL A 614 25.84 -27.99 -17.86
N VAL A 615 26.70 -28.88 -17.37
CA VAL A 615 27.54 -29.72 -18.23
C VAL A 615 26.69 -30.82 -18.86
N GLN A 616 26.50 -30.78 -20.18
CA GLN A 616 25.74 -31.81 -20.90
C GLN A 616 26.64 -32.92 -21.46
N HIS A 617 27.84 -32.58 -21.93
CA HIS A 617 28.79 -33.52 -22.50
C HIS A 617 30.24 -33.09 -22.21
N VAL A 618 31.12 -34.07 -21.98
CA VAL A 618 32.57 -33.86 -21.79
C VAL A 618 33.30 -34.62 -22.91
N ARG A 619 34.04 -33.90 -23.78
CA ARG A 619 34.72 -34.52 -24.94
C ARG A 619 36.14 -35.00 -24.64
N THR A 620 36.93 -34.21 -23.91
CA THR A 620 38.31 -34.53 -23.51
C THR A 620 38.64 -33.80 -22.22
N HIS A 621 39.31 -34.47 -21.29
CA HIS A 621 39.68 -33.93 -19.99
C HIS A 621 41.17 -34.19 -19.74
N VAL A 622 41.94 -33.13 -19.50
CA VAL A 622 43.32 -33.22 -19.01
C VAL A 622 43.48 -32.15 -17.93
N ARG A 623 43.59 -32.59 -16.68
CA ARG A 623 44.16 -31.82 -15.57
C ARG A 623 45.29 -32.65 -15.00
N ASP A 624 46.28 -31.98 -14.44
CA ASP A 624 47.42 -32.62 -13.77
C ASP A 624 47.00 -33.43 -12.53
N ASP A 625 45.80 -33.15 -11.97
CA ASP A 625 45.26 -33.77 -10.74
C ASP A 625 44.27 -34.93 -10.97
N SER A 626 43.98 -35.31 -12.22
CA SER A 626 43.02 -36.36 -12.59
C SER A 626 41.55 -36.15 -12.14
N SER A 627 41.16 -34.97 -11.66
CA SER A 627 39.77 -34.65 -11.30
C SER A 627 38.85 -34.67 -12.53
N LYS A 628 37.53 -34.90 -12.40
CA LYS A 628 36.57 -34.88 -13.53
C LYS A 628 35.30 -34.11 -13.17
N ILE A 629 34.83 -33.26 -14.08
CA ILE A 629 33.51 -32.61 -13.96
C ILE A 629 32.43 -33.54 -14.51
N GLY A 630 31.45 -33.91 -13.68
CA GLY A 630 30.36 -34.80 -14.08
C GLY A 630 29.34 -34.14 -15.03
N ILE A 631 28.68 -34.95 -15.85
CA ILE A 631 27.49 -34.55 -16.60
C ILE A 631 26.37 -34.21 -15.59
N GLY A 632 25.60 -33.16 -15.86
CA GLY A 632 24.54 -32.67 -14.97
C GLY A 632 25.02 -31.69 -13.90
N VAL A 633 26.33 -31.51 -13.73
CA VAL A 633 26.90 -30.55 -12.78
C VAL A 633 26.71 -29.13 -13.28
N VAL A 634 26.26 -28.25 -12.38
CA VAL A 634 26.24 -26.80 -12.60
C VAL A 634 27.64 -26.25 -12.34
N VAL A 635 28.25 -25.63 -13.35
CA VAL A 635 29.59 -25.06 -13.28
C VAL A 635 29.51 -23.56 -13.47
N ARG A 636 30.17 -22.82 -12.58
CA ARG A 636 30.42 -21.39 -12.72
C ARG A 636 31.79 -21.18 -13.37
N TYR A 637 31.84 -20.41 -14.46
CA TYR A 637 33.04 -20.20 -15.26
C TYR A 637 33.16 -18.74 -15.70
N SER A 638 34.39 -18.25 -15.88
CA SER A 638 34.68 -16.92 -16.42
C SER A 638 35.03 -17.01 -17.90
N VAL A 639 34.40 -16.17 -18.72
CA VAL A 639 34.55 -16.15 -20.16
C VAL A 639 35.84 -15.43 -20.55
N TYR A 640 36.70 -16.07 -21.34
CA TYR A 640 37.87 -15.42 -21.95
C TYR A 640 37.60 -14.96 -23.38
N ALA A 641 36.96 -15.80 -24.19
CA ALA A 641 36.69 -15.48 -25.58
C ALA A 641 35.43 -16.19 -26.05
N VAL A 642 34.77 -15.60 -27.06
CA VAL A 642 33.49 -16.10 -27.58
C VAL A 642 33.57 -16.05 -29.09
N ARG A 643 33.17 -17.16 -29.73
CA ARG A 643 33.15 -17.27 -31.20
C ARG A 643 31.79 -17.80 -31.64
N TRP A 644 31.16 -17.07 -32.56
CA TRP A 644 30.00 -17.56 -33.30
C TRP A 644 30.45 -18.59 -34.33
N ILE A 645 29.77 -19.74 -34.38
CA ILE A 645 30.02 -20.78 -35.39
C ILE A 645 28.71 -21.11 -36.08
N GLU A 646 28.71 -20.94 -37.40
CA GLU A 646 27.58 -21.20 -38.27
C GLU A 646 27.69 -22.62 -38.86
N ASP A 647 27.67 -23.63 -37.99
CA ASP A 647 27.56 -25.04 -38.37
C ASP A 647 26.10 -25.53 -38.27
N ARG A 648 25.85 -26.85 -38.37
CA ARG A 648 24.50 -27.44 -38.29
C ARG A 648 23.72 -27.07 -37.01
N TYR A 649 24.40 -26.62 -35.96
CA TYR A 649 23.79 -26.35 -34.65
C TYR A 649 23.70 -24.87 -34.28
N ARG A 650 24.31 -23.96 -35.06
CA ARG A 650 24.26 -22.49 -34.86
C ARG A 650 24.51 -22.10 -33.39
N GLU A 651 25.74 -22.31 -32.93
CA GLU A 651 26.13 -22.17 -31.53
C GLU A 651 27.23 -21.12 -31.29
N PHE A 652 27.27 -20.58 -30.08
CA PHE A 652 28.45 -19.86 -29.59
C PHE A 652 29.37 -20.85 -28.88
N ARG A 653 30.63 -20.90 -29.29
CA ARG A 653 31.68 -21.56 -28.52
C ARG A 653 32.36 -20.54 -27.63
N VAL A 654 32.45 -20.88 -26.36
CA VAL A 654 33.01 -20.04 -25.31
C VAL A 654 34.29 -20.70 -24.81
N LEU A 655 35.41 -19.98 -24.89
CA LEU A 655 36.62 -20.29 -24.16
C LEU A 655 36.48 -19.67 -22.77
N ALA A 656 36.57 -20.48 -21.73
CA ALA A 656 36.35 -20.04 -20.36
C ALA A 656 37.33 -20.71 -19.39
N THR A 657 37.57 -20.06 -18.26
CA THR A 657 38.30 -20.63 -17.13
C THR A 657 37.37 -20.90 -15.95
N ILE A 658 37.73 -21.92 -15.20
CA ILE A 658 37.17 -22.23 -13.88
C ILE A 658 38.24 -22.09 -12.79
N ASP A 659 39.42 -21.60 -13.15
CA ASP A 659 40.61 -21.50 -12.30
C ASP A 659 40.72 -20.07 -11.73
N ALA A 660 39.79 -19.74 -10.82
CA ALA A 660 39.81 -18.53 -10.01
C ALA A 660 38.90 -18.70 -8.78
N ASP A 661 39.12 -17.89 -7.74
CA ASP A 661 38.32 -17.91 -6.51
C ASP A 661 36.82 -17.76 -6.80
N GLY A 662 36.03 -18.74 -6.34
CA GLY A 662 34.58 -18.77 -6.51
C GLY A 662 34.08 -19.28 -7.87
N LEU A 663 34.96 -19.79 -8.74
CA LEU A 663 34.62 -20.53 -9.96
C LEU A 663 34.72 -22.06 -9.74
N GLY A 664 34.07 -22.84 -10.61
CA GLY A 664 34.00 -24.31 -10.52
C GLY A 664 32.59 -24.85 -10.26
N PRO A 665 32.46 -26.13 -9.83
CA PRO A 665 31.18 -26.75 -9.52
C PRO A 665 30.42 -26.02 -8.41
N VAL A 666 29.13 -25.77 -8.62
CA VAL A 666 28.24 -25.09 -7.65
C VAL A 666 27.34 -26.12 -6.98
N ALA A 667 27.37 -26.19 -5.64
CA ALA A 667 26.45 -27.02 -4.87
C ALA A 667 25.02 -26.45 -4.93
N LEU A 668 24.09 -27.20 -5.51
CA LEU A 668 22.67 -26.87 -5.52
C LEU A 668 22.01 -27.33 -4.20
N ASN A 669 22.20 -26.58 -3.12
CA ASN A 669 21.37 -26.79 -1.93
C ASN A 669 20.04 -26.03 -2.11
N GLY A 670 18.94 -26.77 -2.35
CA GLY A 670 17.58 -26.26 -2.10
C GLY A 670 16.54 -26.28 -3.23
N LEU A 671 16.61 -27.19 -4.22
CA LEU A 671 15.53 -27.41 -5.18
C LEU A 671 15.33 -28.91 -5.46
N ASP A 672 14.97 -29.67 -4.43
CA ASP A 672 14.28 -30.94 -4.65
C ASP A 672 12.79 -30.64 -4.84
N GLY A 673 12.30 -30.91 -6.05
CA GLY A 673 10.85 -31.02 -6.30
C GLY A 673 10.29 -30.21 -7.46
N ILE A 674 10.93 -30.19 -8.64
CA ILE A 674 10.20 -30.09 -9.92
C ILE A 674 10.91 -30.95 -10.97
N ALA A 675 10.57 -32.24 -10.99
CA ALA A 675 10.77 -33.10 -12.15
C ALA A 675 9.66 -34.16 -12.19
N SER A 676 8.58 -33.81 -12.88
CA SER A 676 7.84 -34.69 -13.79
C SER A 676 7.08 -33.83 -14.79
#